data_AF-A0A7Y2E9X9-F1
#
_entry.id   AF-A0A7Y2E9X9-F1
#
_cell.length_a   1.000
_cell.length_b   1.000
_cell.length_c   1.000
_cell.angle_alpha   90.00
_cell.angle_beta   90.00
_cell.angle_gamma   90.00
#
_symmetry.space_group_name_H-M   'P 1'
#
loop_
_entity.id
_entity.type
_entity.pdbx_description
1 polymer ?
#
loop_
_entity_poly.entity_id
_entity_poly.type
_entity_poly.pdbx_seq_one_letter_code
_entity_poly.pdbx_strand_id
1 'polypeptide(L)'
;MKLILSMVAGVALLGAAQMAHASSHREAPAISKDPSVDNTDVYAFVSPDNPTTVTLIANYSPAQDPAGGPNFYKFDDDALYQIHIDNDGDCVPDITYQFDFNSVATQDHTLYNIGPITSLNDTDWILRQFYSLDRIDAGGTTNLGTSLPTPPSNIGPVSTPNYEALATAAVQSLPGGLLSFAGQRDDPFFVDLGSIFDLLTIRPGAPGNAGGGIDGLGGFNCQTIAIQVPIADLTSDGSTPTDPASAAAVLGVWASANRPETLTLNGDGTQTYSGPVVQYSRLGMPLVNEVVIPLGQKDAFNRSNPVDDGQFLSFVTDPELAGLLNAIYGVSVPSAPRNDLVSVFLTGVSGLNQPVNGTACEALRLNVAIPPASWEDPLGVIGGDVAGFPNGRRLGDDVVDIALRVVAGVLVPGFDGPPNSQLGDGVDCNDRAFLSAFPYVGTPHNGYSHSGHELCPSGPVPVRLLSFELEAVENEVRLDWRTADESAILGFRMERNSASVGPNLIPASSTGSGDYSFTDEVPTRGKYRYTLLEVHRDGTEHVLAQRDIDVRPVAGGLVLSQNAPNPFFGSSTVSFQLGTAGSASLSVFDVQGKMRHQKEWAHLEEGRHDYVLEASEWPSGVYFYRVKTDSGVKTRSMRVVK
;
A
#
# COMPACT_ATOMS: atom_id res chain seq x y z
N MET A 1 -11.92 -36.08 62.34
CA MET A 1 -11.67 -34.70 62.80
C MET A 1 -11.59 -33.82 61.56
N LYS A 2 -12.47 -32.81 61.47
CA LYS A 2 -12.52 -31.58 60.63
C LYS A 2 -11.46 -31.43 59.50
N LEU A 3 -11.84 -31.36 58.22
CA LEU A 3 -12.26 -30.17 57.42
C LEU A 3 -11.14 -29.17 57.03
N ILE A 4 -10.96 -29.02 55.70
CA ILE A 4 -10.69 -27.79 54.89
C ILE A 4 -9.37 -27.67 54.07
N LEU A 5 -9.60 -27.61 52.74
CA LEU A 5 -8.95 -26.93 51.59
C LEU A 5 -7.44 -26.97 51.34
N SER A 6 -7.09 -27.35 50.11
CA SER A 6 -6.32 -26.49 49.19
C SER A 6 -6.65 -26.86 47.74
N MET A 7 -7.16 -25.87 46.98
CA MET A 7 -7.40 -25.90 45.53
C MET A 7 -6.10 -26.13 44.76
N VAL A 8 -6.11 -27.02 43.77
CA VAL A 8 -5.32 -26.86 42.55
C VAL A 8 -6.26 -27.15 41.39
N ALA A 9 -6.82 -26.08 40.83
CA ALA A 9 -7.58 -26.12 39.59
C ALA A 9 -6.61 -26.38 38.44
N GLY A 10 -6.92 -27.40 37.64
CA GLY A 10 -6.24 -27.64 36.37
C GLY A 10 -6.58 -26.53 35.37
N VAL A 11 -5.56 -26.03 34.69
CA VAL A 11 -5.70 -25.42 33.36
C VAL A 11 -4.60 -26.03 32.51
N ALA A 12 -5.00 -26.99 31.68
CA ALA A 12 -4.22 -27.39 30.51
C ALA A 12 -4.30 -26.22 29.52
N LEU A 13 -3.27 -25.38 29.49
CA LEU A 13 -3.08 -24.43 28.39
C LEU A 13 -2.61 -25.23 27.16
N LEU A 14 -3.57 -25.64 26.35
CA LEU A 14 -3.36 -25.88 24.93
C LEU A 14 -2.83 -24.57 24.33
N GLY A 15 -1.53 -24.53 24.09
CA GLY A 15 -0.90 -23.50 23.28
C GLY A 15 -1.42 -23.61 21.85
N ALA A 16 -2.54 -22.94 21.56
CA ALA A 16 -2.84 -22.55 20.20
C ALA A 16 -1.81 -21.50 19.82
N ALA A 17 -0.79 -21.91 19.06
CA ALA A 17 -0.04 -20.98 18.24
C ALA A 17 -1.06 -20.35 17.27
N GLN A 18 -1.54 -19.16 17.61
CA GLN A 18 -2.19 -18.31 16.63
C GLN A 18 -1.11 -17.88 15.65
N MET A 19 -1.10 -18.52 14.48
CA MET A 19 -0.47 -17.92 13.32
C MET A 19 -1.25 -16.64 13.04
N ALA A 20 -0.64 -15.50 13.38
CA ALA A 20 -1.09 -14.21 12.90
C ALA A 20 -0.82 -14.20 11.39
N HIS A 21 -1.88 -14.26 10.60
CA HIS A 21 -1.83 -13.96 9.17
C HIS A 21 -2.06 -12.46 9.02
N ALA A 22 -1.13 -11.78 8.37
CA ALA A 22 -1.23 -10.39 7.97
C ALA A 22 -1.75 -10.29 6.53
N SER A 23 -2.56 -9.26 6.21
CA SER A 23 -2.43 -8.41 4.99
C SER A 23 -3.56 -7.33 4.92
N SER A 24 -3.39 -6.31 4.06
CA SER A 24 -4.31 -5.18 3.72
C SER A 24 -5.49 -5.56 2.81
N HIS A 25 -5.57 -6.85 2.56
CA HIS A 25 -6.48 -7.60 1.72
C HIS A 25 -6.69 -8.84 2.57
N ARG A 26 -7.91 -9.07 3.05
CA ARG A 26 -8.23 -9.96 4.18
C ARG A 26 -8.08 -9.27 5.53
N GLU A 27 -8.34 -7.97 5.59
CA GLU A 27 -8.12 -7.13 6.77
C GLU A 27 -8.89 -7.68 7.98
N ALA A 28 -10.12 -8.16 7.75
CA ALA A 28 -10.99 -8.72 8.78
C ALA A 28 -10.90 -10.26 8.85
N PRO A 29 -10.92 -10.87 10.05
CA PRO A 29 -10.89 -12.32 10.20
C PRO A 29 -11.96 -13.06 9.40
N ALA A 30 -13.17 -12.51 9.24
CA ALA A 30 -14.22 -13.12 8.43
C ALA A 30 -13.91 -13.07 6.93
N ILE A 31 -13.45 -11.92 6.42
CA ILE A 31 -13.08 -11.72 5.02
C ILE A 31 -11.90 -12.61 4.62
N SER A 32 -10.95 -12.83 5.53
CA SER A 32 -9.82 -13.73 5.27
C SER A 32 -10.20 -15.16 4.88
N LYS A 33 -11.44 -15.57 5.17
CA LYS A 33 -11.99 -16.90 4.85
C LYS A 33 -12.87 -16.90 3.61
N ASP A 34 -13.15 -15.72 3.05
CA ASP A 34 -14.07 -15.52 1.96
C ASP A 34 -13.60 -14.36 1.05
N PRO A 35 -12.51 -14.57 0.30
CA PRO A 35 -11.85 -13.51 -0.46
C PRO A 35 -12.70 -12.97 -1.61
N SER A 36 -13.75 -13.67 -2.06
CA SER A 36 -14.55 -13.23 -3.21
C SER A 36 -15.39 -11.98 -2.93
N VAL A 37 -15.60 -11.65 -1.65
CA VAL A 37 -16.29 -10.45 -1.17
C VAL A 37 -15.37 -9.53 -0.36
N ASP A 38 -14.07 -9.72 -0.51
CA ASP A 38 -13.05 -8.83 0.03
C ASP A 38 -13.01 -7.55 -0.82
N ASN A 39 -13.52 -6.44 -0.29
CA ASN A 39 -13.48 -5.15 -0.96
C ASN A 39 -12.16 -4.48 -0.64
N THR A 40 -11.35 -4.24 -1.67
CA THR A 40 -9.96 -3.88 -1.48
C THR A 40 -9.70 -2.39 -1.52
N ASP A 41 -10.30 -1.72 -2.49
CA ASP A 41 -10.04 -0.31 -2.77
C ASP A 41 -11.24 0.33 -3.44
N VAL A 42 -11.45 1.60 -3.10
CA VAL A 42 -12.36 2.49 -3.80
C VAL A 42 -11.57 3.67 -4.36
N TYR A 43 -11.92 4.07 -5.58
CA TYR A 43 -11.40 5.26 -6.25
C TYR A 43 -12.57 6.10 -6.75
N ALA A 44 -12.46 7.41 -6.62
CA ALA A 44 -13.48 8.35 -7.06
C ALA A 44 -12.77 9.63 -7.50
N PHE A 45 -12.89 9.98 -8.78
CA PHE A 45 -12.25 11.16 -9.33
C PHE A 45 -13.04 11.71 -10.53
N VAL A 46 -12.96 13.01 -10.76
CA VAL A 46 -13.49 13.61 -11.99
C VAL A 46 -12.69 13.06 -13.18
N SER A 47 -13.38 12.53 -14.19
CA SER A 47 -12.74 11.80 -15.28
C SER A 47 -11.84 12.73 -16.13
N PRO A 48 -10.55 12.40 -16.35
CA PRO A 48 -9.62 13.29 -17.04
C PRO A 48 -9.91 13.45 -18.54
N ASP A 49 -10.42 12.39 -19.20
CA ASP A 49 -10.82 12.38 -20.62
C ASP A 49 -12.22 12.97 -20.85
N ASN A 50 -13.08 13.01 -19.81
CA ASN A 50 -14.39 13.63 -19.85
C ASN A 50 -14.74 14.32 -18.51
N PRO A 51 -14.27 15.56 -18.26
CA PRO A 51 -14.43 16.24 -16.98
C PRO A 51 -15.87 16.63 -16.57
N THR A 52 -16.87 16.27 -17.38
CA THR A 52 -18.30 16.39 -17.01
C THR A 52 -18.84 15.14 -16.32
N THR A 53 -17.96 14.15 -16.10
CA THR A 53 -18.29 12.86 -15.48
C THR A 53 -17.36 12.59 -14.30
N VAL A 54 -17.81 11.70 -13.42
CA VAL A 54 -17.01 11.08 -12.36
C VAL A 54 -16.77 9.64 -12.74
N THR A 55 -15.55 9.14 -12.52
CA THR A 55 -15.25 7.72 -12.56
C THR A 55 -15.20 7.18 -11.13
N LEU A 56 -15.99 6.14 -10.88
CA LEU A 56 -16.05 5.40 -9.62
C LEU A 56 -15.53 3.99 -9.87
N ILE A 57 -14.60 3.53 -9.05
CA ILE A 57 -13.96 2.21 -9.17
C ILE A 57 -14.01 1.53 -7.81
N ALA A 58 -14.41 0.25 -7.78
CA ALA A 58 -14.33 -0.61 -6.62
C ALA A 58 -13.65 -1.92 -7.00
N ASN A 59 -12.61 -2.28 -6.26
CA ASN A 59 -11.84 -3.50 -6.47
C ASN A 59 -12.19 -4.56 -5.42
N TYR A 60 -12.16 -5.82 -5.86
CA TYR A 60 -12.55 -6.98 -5.06
C TYR A 60 -11.64 -8.18 -5.35
N SER A 61 -11.67 -9.17 -4.46
CA SER A 61 -10.95 -10.44 -4.63
C SER A 61 -9.46 -10.21 -4.94
N PRO A 62 -8.68 -9.79 -3.94
CA PRO A 62 -7.29 -9.37 -4.12
C PRO A 62 -6.31 -10.51 -4.34
N ALA A 63 -5.07 -10.12 -4.63
CA ALA A 63 -3.92 -11.02 -4.71
C ALA A 63 -4.18 -12.22 -5.65
N GLN A 64 -4.85 -11.97 -6.77
CA GLN A 64 -5.16 -13.02 -7.75
C GLN A 64 -3.88 -13.40 -8.48
N ASP A 65 -3.34 -14.57 -8.14
CA ASP A 65 -2.20 -15.15 -8.84
C ASP A 65 -2.58 -15.39 -10.32
N PRO A 66 -1.90 -14.74 -11.29
CA PRO A 66 -2.22 -14.89 -12.71
C PRO A 66 -2.13 -16.34 -13.22
N ALA A 67 -1.33 -17.19 -12.57
CA ALA A 67 -1.13 -18.59 -12.91
C ALA A 67 -2.11 -19.56 -12.22
N GLY A 68 -3.20 -19.06 -11.61
CA GLY A 68 -4.17 -19.82 -10.82
C GLY A 68 -5.08 -20.83 -11.55
N GLY A 69 -4.73 -21.27 -12.76
CA GLY A 69 -5.54 -22.22 -13.54
C GLY A 69 -5.70 -23.61 -12.89
N PRO A 70 -6.63 -24.47 -13.37
CA PRO A 70 -7.47 -24.29 -14.55
C PRO A 70 -8.77 -23.49 -14.29
N ASN A 71 -9.07 -23.14 -13.04
CA ASN A 71 -10.21 -22.29 -12.67
C ASN A 71 -9.70 -20.90 -12.32
N PHE A 72 -9.92 -19.95 -13.22
CA PHE A 72 -9.48 -18.57 -13.01
C PHE A 72 -10.50 -17.77 -12.18
N TYR A 73 -10.03 -16.66 -11.63
CA TYR A 73 -10.81 -15.76 -10.78
C TYR A 73 -11.94 -15.09 -11.57
N LYS A 74 -13.06 -14.91 -10.89
CA LYS A 74 -14.28 -14.23 -11.36
C LYS A 74 -14.96 -13.56 -10.17
N PHE A 75 -15.93 -12.69 -10.42
CA PHE A 75 -16.85 -12.25 -9.36
C PHE A 75 -17.66 -13.45 -8.85
N ASP A 76 -18.06 -13.42 -7.58
CA ASP A 76 -18.92 -14.46 -7.03
C ASP A 76 -20.35 -14.29 -7.59
N ASP A 77 -20.95 -15.39 -8.05
CA ASP A 77 -22.30 -15.35 -8.60
C ASP A 77 -23.37 -15.28 -7.46
N ASP A 78 -22.96 -15.54 -6.21
CA ASP A 78 -23.82 -15.52 -5.02
C ASP A 78 -23.56 -14.29 -4.11
N ALA A 79 -22.92 -13.24 -4.64
CA ALA A 79 -22.67 -11.98 -3.94
C ALA A 79 -23.26 -10.78 -4.68
N LEU A 80 -23.57 -9.72 -3.92
CA LEU A 80 -24.01 -8.43 -4.42
C LEU A 80 -22.92 -7.39 -4.17
N TYR A 81 -22.45 -6.77 -5.24
CA TYR A 81 -21.42 -5.73 -5.18
C TYR A 81 -22.06 -4.37 -5.40
N GLN A 82 -21.73 -3.38 -4.58
CA GLN A 82 -22.38 -2.08 -4.59
C GLN A 82 -21.37 -0.94 -4.50
N ILE A 83 -21.63 0.14 -5.24
CA ILE A 83 -20.97 1.44 -5.08
C ILE A 83 -22.04 2.43 -4.62
N HIS A 84 -21.78 3.12 -3.52
CA HIS A 84 -22.70 4.01 -2.83
C HIS A 84 -22.27 5.46 -2.97
N ILE A 85 -23.24 6.36 -3.10
CA ILE A 85 -23.05 7.80 -3.20
C ILE A 85 -23.96 8.50 -2.20
N ASP A 86 -23.36 9.27 -1.31
CA ASP A 86 -23.98 10.27 -0.42
C ASP A 86 -23.79 11.63 -1.09
N ASN A 87 -24.88 12.33 -1.43
CA ASN A 87 -24.83 13.63 -2.12
C ASN A 87 -25.38 14.79 -1.28
N ASP A 88 -25.60 14.58 0.02
CA ASP A 88 -26.04 15.60 0.96
C ASP A 88 -25.19 15.71 2.26
N GLY A 89 -24.30 14.76 2.50
CA GLY A 89 -23.35 14.73 3.61
C GLY A 89 -23.89 14.15 4.92
N ASP A 90 -24.98 13.38 4.89
CA ASP A 90 -25.57 12.72 6.07
C ASP A 90 -25.03 11.31 6.35
N CYS A 91 -24.14 10.79 5.49
CA CYS A 91 -23.54 9.46 5.55
C CYS A 91 -24.50 8.28 5.30
N VAL A 92 -25.65 8.56 4.68
CA VAL A 92 -26.61 7.59 4.16
C VAL A 92 -26.54 7.65 2.63
N PRO A 93 -26.58 6.51 1.92
CA PRO A 93 -26.49 6.54 0.46
C PRO A 93 -27.80 7.04 -0.16
N ASP A 94 -27.71 8.08 -0.99
CA ASP A 94 -28.79 8.58 -1.83
C ASP A 94 -28.91 7.79 -3.14
N ILE A 95 -27.77 7.32 -3.64
CA ILE A 95 -27.67 6.54 -4.88
C ILE A 95 -26.80 5.31 -4.60
N THR A 96 -27.24 4.15 -5.07
CA THR A 96 -26.45 2.92 -5.08
C THR A 96 -26.45 2.30 -6.47
N TYR A 97 -25.27 2.01 -7.00
CA TYR A 97 -25.09 1.18 -8.19
C TYR A 97 -24.82 -0.25 -7.75
N GLN A 98 -25.73 -1.17 -8.09
CA GLN A 98 -25.65 -2.58 -7.71
C GLN A 98 -25.29 -3.45 -8.91
N PHE A 99 -24.33 -4.35 -8.71
CA PHE A 99 -23.85 -5.30 -9.68
C PHE A 99 -24.12 -6.73 -9.18
N ASP A 100 -24.84 -7.47 -10.02
CA ASP A 100 -25.19 -8.87 -9.81
C ASP A 100 -24.55 -9.70 -10.93
N PHE A 101 -23.78 -10.74 -10.58
CA PHE A 101 -23.02 -11.53 -11.55
C PHE A 101 -23.63 -12.91 -11.78
N ASN A 102 -23.49 -13.42 -13.00
CA ASN A 102 -23.89 -14.77 -13.35
C ASN A 102 -22.94 -15.39 -14.37
N SER A 103 -22.41 -16.56 -14.03
CA SER A 103 -21.52 -17.33 -14.90
C SER A 103 -22.26 -18.41 -15.69
N VAL A 104 -21.87 -18.62 -16.93
CA VAL A 104 -22.41 -19.64 -17.83
C VAL A 104 -21.27 -20.43 -18.44
N ALA A 105 -21.21 -21.73 -18.11
CA ALA A 105 -20.40 -22.69 -18.84
C ALA A 105 -21.13 -23.10 -20.13
N THR A 106 -20.47 -22.96 -21.26
CA THR A 106 -21.05 -23.25 -22.58
C THR A 106 -20.79 -24.69 -23.03
N GLN A 107 -19.75 -25.33 -22.49
CA GLN A 107 -19.24 -26.65 -22.88
C GLN A 107 -18.54 -27.32 -21.68
N ASP A 108 -18.40 -28.66 -21.73
CA ASP A 108 -17.71 -29.44 -20.70
C ASP A 108 -16.28 -29.80 -21.15
N HIS A 109 -15.26 -29.15 -20.56
CA HIS A 109 -13.85 -29.41 -20.83
C HIS A 109 -12.97 -29.16 -19.60
N THR A 110 -11.74 -29.68 -19.61
CA THR A 110 -10.76 -29.51 -18.51
C THR A 110 -10.15 -28.12 -18.43
N LEU A 111 -10.05 -27.40 -19.55
CA LEU A 111 -9.41 -26.09 -19.65
C LEU A 111 -10.47 -24.98 -19.74
N TYR A 112 -10.08 -23.75 -19.41
CA TYR A 112 -10.92 -22.56 -19.53
C TYR A 112 -11.33 -22.23 -20.97
N ASN A 113 -10.50 -22.64 -21.94
CA ASN A 113 -10.71 -22.46 -23.37
C ASN A 113 -10.09 -23.61 -24.17
N ILE A 114 -10.64 -23.90 -25.36
CA ILE A 114 -10.17 -24.96 -26.27
C ILE A 114 -9.38 -24.43 -27.48
N GLY A 115 -9.30 -23.11 -27.61
CA GLY A 115 -8.56 -22.38 -28.63
C GLY A 115 -8.44 -20.90 -28.23
N PRO A 116 -7.75 -20.06 -29.03
CA PRO A 116 -7.56 -18.65 -28.71
C PRO A 116 -8.89 -17.90 -28.59
N ILE A 117 -9.05 -17.12 -27.52
CA ILE A 117 -10.21 -16.24 -27.34
C ILE A 117 -9.91 -14.92 -28.04
N THR A 118 -10.62 -14.64 -29.12
CA THR A 118 -10.42 -13.43 -29.93
C THR A 118 -11.59 -12.45 -29.91
N SER A 119 -12.72 -12.86 -29.32
CA SER A 119 -13.88 -12.01 -29.07
C SER A 119 -14.67 -12.48 -27.84
N LEU A 120 -15.54 -11.64 -27.30
CA LEU A 120 -16.40 -12.01 -26.15
C LEU A 120 -17.44 -13.10 -26.48
N ASN A 121 -17.67 -13.36 -27.77
CA ASN A 121 -18.57 -14.40 -28.24
C ASN A 121 -17.85 -15.64 -28.78
N ASP A 122 -16.52 -15.70 -28.65
CA ASP A 122 -15.69 -16.77 -29.20
C ASP A 122 -16.14 -18.15 -28.70
N THR A 123 -16.39 -19.07 -29.62
CA THR A 123 -16.88 -20.42 -29.29
C THR A 123 -15.85 -21.25 -28.55
N ASP A 124 -14.58 -20.85 -28.60
CA ASP A 124 -13.51 -21.53 -27.88
C ASP A 124 -13.46 -21.13 -26.39
N TRP A 125 -14.18 -20.07 -25.98
CA TRP A 125 -14.29 -19.62 -24.60
C TRP A 125 -15.44 -20.32 -23.86
N ILE A 126 -15.07 -21.15 -22.86
CA ILE A 126 -15.99 -22.07 -22.21
C ILE A 126 -16.81 -21.43 -21.09
N LEU A 127 -16.16 -20.76 -20.14
CA LEU A 127 -16.82 -20.16 -18.97
C LEU A 127 -16.92 -18.65 -19.11
N ARG A 128 -18.12 -18.14 -19.40
CA ARG A 128 -18.38 -16.70 -19.55
C ARG A 128 -19.07 -16.16 -18.32
N GLN A 129 -18.77 -14.92 -17.93
CA GLN A 129 -19.50 -14.23 -16.87
C GLN A 129 -20.16 -12.98 -17.43
N PHE A 130 -21.34 -12.71 -16.90
CA PHE A 130 -22.14 -11.54 -17.22
C PHE A 130 -22.58 -10.87 -15.93
N TYR A 131 -23.00 -9.61 -16.02
CA TYR A 131 -23.59 -8.89 -14.92
C TYR A 131 -24.86 -8.13 -15.34
N SER A 132 -25.73 -7.85 -14.37
CA SER A 132 -26.70 -6.77 -14.44
C SER A 132 -26.23 -5.58 -13.63
N LEU A 133 -26.67 -4.39 -14.04
CA LEU A 133 -26.40 -3.15 -13.33
C LEU A 133 -27.72 -2.43 -13.07
N ASP A 134 -28.00 -2.21 -11.79
CA ASP A 134 -29.15 -1.46 -11.32
C ASP A 134 -28.69 -0.17 -10.61
N ARG A 135 -29.44 0.92 -10.81
CA ARG A 135 -29.34 2.14 -10.02
C ARG A 135 -30.50 2.17 -9.03
N ILE A 136 -30.20 2.34 -7.76
CA ILE A 136 -31.18 2.41 -6.67
C ILE A 136 -31.09 3.81 -6.06
N ASP A 137 -32.22 4.51 -5.99
CA ASP A 137 -32.33 5.82 -5.34
C ASP A 137 -33.73 6.01 -4.70
N ALA A 138 -34.04 7.23 -4.26
CA ALA A 138 -35.35 7.57 -3.70
C ALA A 138 -36.54 7.31 -4.66
N GLY A 139 -36.30 7.26 -5.98
CA GLY A 139 -37.29 6.91 -7.00
C GLY A 139 -37.49 5.40 -7.18
N GLY A 140 -36.64 4.57 -6.56
CA GLY A 140 -36.66 3.11 -6.61
C GLY A 140 -35.51 2.54 -7.44
N THR A 141 -35.69 1.31 -7.92
CA THR A 141 -34.68 0.60 -8.71
C THR A 141 -34.90 0.83 -10.21
N THR A 142 -33.88 1.30 -10.90
CA THR A 142 -33.82 1.43 -12.36
C THR A 142 -32.79 0.47 -12.93
N ASN A 143 -33.22 -0.48 -13.77
CA ASN A 143 -32.29 -1.35 -14.48
C ASN A 143 -31.59 -0.57 -15.60
N LEU A 144 -30.26 -0.49 -15.52
CA LEU A 144 -29.42 0.18 -16.50
C LEU A 144 -28.92 -0.78 -17.58
N GLY A 145 -28.81 -2.06 -17.26
CA GLY A 145 -28.47 -3.12 -18.20
C GLY A 145 -28.60 -4.52 -17.60
N THR A 146 -28.75 -5.50 -18.48
CA THR A 146 -28.76 -6.93 -18.14
C THR A 146 -27.86 -7.69 -19.11
N SER A 147 -27.29 -8.81 -18.66
CA SER A 147 -26.39 -9.65 -19.47
C SER A 147 -25.20 -8.88 -20.07
N LEU A 148 -24.67 -7.90 -19.33
CA LEU A 148 -23.49 -7.14 -19.71
C LEU A 148 -22.26 -8.05 -19.57
N PRO A 149 -21.37 -8.16 -20.56
CA PRO A 149 -20.28 -9.12 -20.52
C PRO A 149 -19.12 -8.65 -19.62
N THR A 150 -18.47 -9.59 -18.94
CA THR A 150 -17.09 -9.41 -18.45
C THR A 150 -16.10 -9.88 -19.53
N PRO A 151 -14.85 -9.39 -19.57
CA PRO A 151 -13.81 -10.04 -20.37
C PRO A 151 -13.45 -11.42 -19.76
N PRO A 152 -12.82 -12.32 -20.54
CA PRO A 152 -12.20 -13.53 -19.97
C PRO A 152 -11.02 -13.15 -19.06
N SER A 153 -10.51 -14.08 -18.25
CA SER A 153 -9.25 -13.86 -17.52
C SER A 153 -8.04 -13.75 -18.47
N ASN A 154 -7.00 -13.00 -18.09
CA ASN A 154 -5.78 -12.91 -18.90
C ASN A 154 -4.89 -14.14 -18.68
N ILE A 155 -5.14 -15.21 -19.42
CA ILE A 155 -4.48 -16.50 -19.19
C ILE A 155 -3.04 -16.50 -19.71
N GLY A 156 -2.82 -15.93 -20.89
CA GLY A 156 -1.51 -15.95 -21.55
C GLY A 156 -1.58 -15.80 -23.06
N PRO A 157 -0.42 -15.76 -23.74
CA PRO A 157 -0.31 -15.35 -25.14
C PRO A 157 -1.01 -16.27 -26.14
N VAL A 158 -1.36 -17.51 -25.75
CA VAL A 158 -2.11 -18.45 -26.61
C VAL A 158 -3.62 -18.32 -26.38
N SER A 159 -4.06 -18.30 -25.13
CA SER A 159 -5.49 -18.27 -24.78
C SER A 159 -6.09 -16.88 -24.94
N THR A 160 -5.37 -15.84 -24.55
CA THR A 160 -5.81 -14.44 -24.61
C THR A 160 -4.73 -13.57 -25.28
N PRO A 161 -4.45 -13.79 -26.58
CA PRO A 161 -3.35 -13.13 -27.29
C PRO A 161 -3.46 -11.60 -27.33
N ASN A 162 -4.67 -11.05 -27.18
CA ASN A 162 -4.93 -9.62 -27.11
C ASN A 162 -6.00 -9.31 -26.06
N TYR A 163 -5.60 -9.38 -24.79
CA TYR A 163 -6.49 -9.10 -23.67
C TYR A 163 -7.16 -7.74 -23.75
N GLU A 164 -6.42 -6.68 -24.09
CA GLU A 164 -6.97 -5.32 -24.08
C GLU A 164 -8.05 -5.10 -25.13
N ALA A 165 -7.99 -5.78 -26.29
CA ALA A 165 -9.10 -5.77 -27.23
C ALA A 165 -10.38 -6.41 -26.66
N LEU A 166 -10.23 -7.48 -25.86
CA LEU A 166 -11.34 -8.14 -25.18
C LEU A 166 -11.91 -7.27 -24.05
N ALA A 167 -11.05 -6.68 -23.23
CA ALA A 167 -11.44 -5.75 -22.17
C ALA A 167 -12.14 -4.50 -22.72
N THR A 168 -11.61 -3.92 -23.80
CA THR A 168 -12.24 -2.79 -24.50
C THR A 168 -13.62 -3.18 -25.04
N ALA A 169 -13.77 -4.37 -25.62
CA ALA A 169 -15.07 -4.86 -26.10
C ALA A 169 -16.07 -5.12 -24.96
N ALA A 170 -15.59 -5.30 -23.72
CA ALA A 170 -16.42 -5.52 -22.55
C ALA A 170 -16.91 -4.21 -21.92
N VAL A 171 -16.34 -3.05 -22.27
CA VAL A 171 -16.85 -1.74 -21.87
C VAL A 171 -18.22 -1.51 -22.50
N GLN A 172 -19.23 -1.23 -21.67
CA GLN A 172 -20.62 -1.03 -22.08
C GLN A 172 -21.02 0.43 -21.97
N SER A 173 -21.54 0.99 -23.07
CA SER A 173 -22.26 2.27 -23.04
C SER A 173 -23.72 2.03 -22.66
N LEU A 174 -24.17 2.70 -21.62
CA LEU A 174 -25.49 2.53 -21.01
C LEU A 174 -26.35 3.79 -21.17
N PRO A 175 -27.68 3.71 -20.91
CA PRO A 175 -28.55 4.87 -20.94
C PRO A 175 -28.01 6.02 -20.07
N GLY A 176 -28.28 7.26 -20.45
CA GLY A 176 -27.78 8.44 -19.72
C GLY A 176 -26.34 8.84 -20.03
N GLY A 177 -25.64 8.10 -20.90
CA GLY A 177 -24.23 8.39 -21.22
C GLY A 177 -23.24 7.76 -20.24
N LEU A 178 -23.70 6.79 -19.44
CA LEU A 178 -22.87 6.03 -18.51
C LEU A 178 -21.97 5.05 -19.28
N LEU A 179 -20.76 4.82 -18.76
CA LEU A 179 -19.91 3.70 -19.16
C LEU A 179 -19.78 2.74 -17.99
N SER A 180 -19.78 1.43 -18.26
CA SER A 180 -19.61 0.38 -17.25
C SER A 180 -18.59 -0.65 -17.72
N PHE A 181 -17.76 -1.13 -16.79
CA PHE A 181 -16.82 -2.22 -16.98
C PHE A 181 -16.78 -3.06 -15.70
N ALA A 182 -16.80 -4.39 -15.86
CA ALA A 182 -16.51 -5.31 -14.76
C ALA A 182 -15.63 -6.44 -15.28
N GLY A 183 -14.50 -6.70 -14.62
CA GLY A 183 -13.60 -7.78 -14.97
C GLY A 183 -12.23 -7.70 -14.31
N GLN A 184 -11.38 -8.67 -14.63
CA GLN A 184 -10.02 -8.74 -14.09
C GLN A 184 -9.20 -7.55 -14.57
N ARG A 185 -8.51 -6.88 -13.65
CA ARG A 185 -7.48 -5.89 -13.93
C ARG A 185 -6.27 -6.15 -13.03
N ASP A 186 -5.18 -5.50 -13.36
CA ASP A 186 -4.05 -5.37 -12.45
C ASP A 186 -4.50 -4.76 -11.11
N ASP A 187 -3.90 -5.18 -10.00
CA ASP A 187 -4.21 -4.59 -8.68
C ASP A 187 -3.57 -3.20 -8.60
N PRO A 188 -4.35 -2.10 -8.64
CA PRO A 188 -3.78 -0.76 -8.76
C PRO A 188 -3.29 -0.18 -7.43
N PHE A 189 -3.45 -0.91 -6.31
CA PHE A 189 -2.92 -0.48 -5.04
C PHE A 189 -1.46 -0.92 -4.93
N PHE A 190 -0.59 0.01 -4.56
CA PHE A 190 0.84 -0.23 -4.46
C PHE A 190 1.32 0.13 -3.07
N VAL A 191 1.98 -0.82 -2.42
CA VAL A 191 2.30 -0.72 -1.00
C VAL A 191 3.29 -1.81 -0.59
N ASP A 192 4.22 -1.50 0.31
CA ASP A 192 5.10 -2.51 0.92
C ASP A 192 4.42 -3.24 2.09
N LEU A 193 3.44 -4.09 1.74
CA LEU A 193 2.69 -4.93 2.68
C LEU A 193 3.60 -5.79 3.56
N GLY A 194 4.64 -6.35 2.96
CA GLY A 194 5.58 -7.19 3.66
C GLY A 194 6.30 -6.44 4.78
N SER A 195 6.61 -5.16 4.58
CA SER A 195 7.24 -4.31 5.58
C SER A 195 6.24 -3.76 6.61
N ILE A 196 5.07 -3.30 6.14
CA ILE A 196 4.04 -2.68 6.98
C ILE A 196 3.51 -3.69 7.99
N PHE A 197 3.20 -4.91 7.55
CA PHE A 197 2.65 -5.93 8.45
C PHE A 197 3.70 -6.82 9.11
N ASP A 198 4.98 -6.73 8.72
CA ASP A 198 6.09 -7.19 9.57
C ASP A 198 6.43 -6.11 10.61
N LEU A 199 5.46 -5.84 11.51
CA LEU A 199 5.60 -4.91 12.63
C LEU A 199 6.04 -3.49 12.24
N LEU A 200 5.48 -2.98 11.15
CA LEU A 200 5.81 -1.66 10.59
C LEU A 200 7.31 -1.51 10.31
N THR A 201 8.03 -2.57 9.90
CA THR A 201 9.47 -2.54 9.60
C THR A 201 9.74 -1.97 8.20
N ILE A 202 9.32 -0.72 7.98
CA ILE A 202 9.44 0.00 6.71
C ILE A 202 10.90 -0.05 6.21
N ARG A 203 11.08 -0.58 5.00
CA ARG A 203 12.38 -0.73 4.33
C ARG A 203 12.75 0.61 3.68
N PRO A 204 14.03 1.03 3.64
CA PRO A 204 15.19 0.71 4.47
C PRO A 204 15.35 1.76 5.60
N GLY A 205 14.67 1.57 6.74
CA GLY A 205 14.89 2.35 7.96
C GLY A 205 14.49 3.82 7.83
N ALA A 206 13.29 4.15 8.32
CA ALA A 206 12.69 5.48 8.20
C ALA A 206 13.63 6.67 8.53
N PRO A 207 13.38 7.85 7.91
CA PRO A 207 12.26 8.12 7.00
C PRO A 207 12.69 7.77 5.57
N GLY A 208 12.04 6.82 4.89
CA GLY A 208 10.79 7.10 4.16
C GLY A 208 11.11 7.42 2.69
N ASN A 209 10.12 7.33 1.80
CA ASN A 209 10.10 7.65 0.35
C ASN A 209 11.48 7.86 -0.32
N ALA A 210 12.35 6.86 -0.23
CA ALA A 210 13.69 6.89 -0.82
C ALA A 210 13.89 5.66 -1.72
N GLY A 211 12.78 5.04 -2.13
CA GLY A 211 12.71 3.75 -2.78
C GLY A 211 13.15 2.58 -1.89
N GLY A 212 13.13 1.38 -2.48
CA GLY A 212 13.54 0.14 -1.81
C GLY A 212 12.41 -0.59 -1.07
N GLY A 213 11.20 -0.03 -1.10
CA GLY A 213 9.98 -0.77 -0.82
C GLY A 213 9.76 -1.86 -1.86
N ILE A 214 9.07 -2.93 -1.48
CA ILE A 214 8.65 -4.00 -2.39
C ILE A 214 7.14 -3.93 -2.48
N ASP A 215 6.62 -3.63 -3.66
CA ASP A 215 5.19 -3.71 -3.92
C ASP A 215 4.68 -5.14 -3.62
N GLY A 216 3.86 -5.25 -2.58
CA GLY A 216 3.28 -6.52 -2.14
C GLY A 216 2.21 -7.03 -3.10
N LEU A 217 1.65 -6.15 -3.94
CA LEU A 217 0.57 -6.41 -4.87
C LEU A 217 1.04 -6.43 -6.33
N GLY A 218 2.23 -5.90 -6.58
CA GLY A 218 2.91 -6.02 -7.86
C GLY A 218 2.96 -7.48 -8.36
N GLY A 219 2.55 -7.68 -9.60
CA GLY A 219 2.41 -8.99 -10.24
C GLY A 219 1.07 -9.68 -10.01
N PHE A 220 0.19 -9.15 -9.15
CA PHE A 220 -1.13 -9.71 -8.89
C PHE A 220 -2.24 -8.94 -9.59
N ASN A 221 -3.38 -9.61 -9.74
CA ASN A 221 -4.59 -9.01 -10.28
C ASN A 221 -5.66 -8.85 -9.19
N CYS A 222 -6.70 -8.07 -9.49
CA CYS A 222 -7.95 -8.00 -8.75
C CYS A 222 -9.15 -8.10 -9.69
N GLN A 223 -10.36 -8.24 -9.14
CA GLN A 223 -11.60 -7.98 -9.87
C GLN A 223 -11.96 -6.50 -9.75
N THR A 224 -12.17 -5.82 -10.85
CA THR A 224 -12.50 -4.38 -10.87
C THR A 224 -13.91 -4.17 -11.38
N ILE A 225 -14.70 -3.40 -10.63
CA ILE A 225 -15.92 -2.76 -11.10
C ILE A 225 -15.60 -1.28 -11.33
N ALA A 226 -15.85 -0.77 -12.53
CA ALA A 226 -15.70 0.64 -12.86
C ALA A 226 -16.97 1.17 -13.53
N ILE A 227 -17.39 2.38 -13.15
CA ILE A 227 -18.50 3.10 -13.77
C ILE A 227 -18.13 4.57 -13.95
N GLN A 228 -18.35 5.11 -15.17
CA GLN A 228 -18.22 6.54 -15.47
C GLN A 228 -19.62 7.13 -15.59
N VAL A 229 -19.92 8.13 -14.76
CA VAL A 229 -21.28 8.68 -14.60
C VAL A 229 -21.26 10.19 -14.80
N PRO A 230 -22.21 10.78 -15.55
CA PRO A 230 -22.39 12.24 -15.59
C PRO A 230 -22.53 12.85 -14.19
N ILE A 231 -21.84 13.96 -13.92
CA ILE A 231 -21.91 14.64 -12.61
C ILE A 231 -23.36 14.99 -12.26
N ALA A 232 -24.15 15.43 -13.25
CA ALA A 232 -25.56 15.78 -13.07
C ALA A 232 -26.46 14.60 -12.65
N ASP A 233 -26.00 13.35 -12.79
CA ASP A 233 -26.77 12.18 -12.33
C ASP A 233 -26.43 11.81 -10.87
N LEU A 234 -25.37 12.42 -10.30
CA LEU A 234 -24.87 12.16 -8.95
C LEU A 234 -25.20 13.27 -7.96
N THR A 235 -25.25 14.52 -8.40
CA THR A 235 -25.51 15.68 -7.54
C THR A 235 -26.97 15.74 -7.09
N SER A 236 -27.20 16.18 -5.84
CA SER A 236 -28.54 16.21 -5.22
C SER A 236 -29.56 17.09 -5.95
N ASP A 237 -29.10 18.08 -6.71
CA ASP A 237 -29.94 19.01 -7.49
C ASP A 237 -29.86 18.82 -9.00
N GLY A 238 -29.13 17.80 -9.47
CA GLY A 238 -28.92 17.50 -10.89
C GLY A 238 -28.05 18.52 -11.63
N SER A 239 -27.29 19.35 -10.91
CA SER A 239 -26.38 20.33 -11.50
C SER A 239 -25.00 19.75 -11.81
N THR A 240 -24.18 20.49 -12.56
CA THR A 240 -22.74 20.25 -12.69
C THR A 240 -21.99 21.44 -12.11
N PRO A 241 -21.72 21.42 -10.78
CA PRO A 241 -21.12 22.56 -10.10
C PRO A 241 -19.75 22.92 -10.67
N THR A 242 -19.47 24.22 -10.81
CA THR A 242 -18.14 24.75 -11.16
C THR A 242 -17.53 25.58 -10.03
N ASP A 243 -18.31 25.83 -8.97
CA ASP A 243 -17.84 26.48 -7.75
C ASP A 243 -17.63 25.42 -6.67
N PRO A 244 -16.38 25.18 -6.21
CA PRO A 244 -16.08 24.24 -5.13
C PRO A 244 -16.83 24.52 -3.83
N ALA A 245 -17.34 25.73 -3.61
CA ALA A 245 -18.15 26.07 -2.44
C ALA A 245 -19.65 25.75 -2.60
N SER A 246 -20.09 25.23 -3.76
CA SER A 246 -21.49 24.86 -3.97
C SER A 246 -21.91 23.72 -3.04
N ALA A 247 -23.14 23.80 -2.54
CA ALA A 247 -23.70 22.79 -1.63
C ALA A 247 -23.78 21.40 -2.26
N ALA A 248 -23.99 21.33 -3.57
CA ALA A 248 -24.10 20.07 -4.33
C ALA A 248 -22.75 19.56 -4.87
N ALA A 249 -21.63 20.23 -4.58
CA ALA A 249 -20.34 19.91 -5.19
C ALA A 249 -19.65 18.69 -4.58
N VAL A 250 -19.96 18.32 -3.34
CA VAL A 250 -19.25 17.26 -2.63
C VAL A 250 -20.09 15.99 -2.58
N LEU A 251 -19.49 14.89 -3.01
CA LEU A 251 -20.02 13.53 -2.91
C LEU A 251 -19.24 12.75 -1.85
N GLY A 252 -19.92 11.95 -1.04
CA GLY A 252 -19.36 10.82 -0.31
C GLY A 252 -19.45 9.54 -1.13
N VAL A 253 -18.38 8.75 -1.20
CA VAL A 253 -18.34 7.50 -1.97
C VAL A 253 -17.72 6.38 -1.13
N TRP A 254 -18.37 5.22 -1.14
CA TRP A 254 -17.82 3.97 -0.60
C TRP A 254 -18.40 2.78 -1.38
N ALA A 255 -17.84 1.60 -1.18
CA ALA A 255 -18.30 0.36 -1.80
C ALA A 255 -18.58 -0.70 -0.74
N SER A 256 -19.41 -1.68 -1.08
CA SER A 256 -19.70 -2.82 -0.21
C SER A 256 -19.90 -4.11 -1.02
N ALA A 257 -19.56 -5.23 -0.39
CA ALA A 257 -19.98 -6.54 -0.85
C ALA A 257 -20.92 -7.18 0.17
N ASN A 258 -22.00 -7.75 -0.33
CA ASN A 258 -23.10 -8.27 0.47
C ASN A 258 -23.42 -9.69 0.05
N ARG A 259 -23.88 -10.53 0.98
CA ARG A 259 -24.21 -11.93 0.74
C ARG A 259 -25.41 -12.37 1.56
N PRO A 260 -26.13 -13.43 1.19
CA PRO A 260 -27.10 -14.07 2.08
C PRO A 260 -26.44 -14.52 3.39
N GLU A 261 -27.10 -14.25 4.52
CA GLU A 261 -26.56 -14.47 5.87
C GLU A 261 -26.17 -15.94 6.15
N THR A 262 -26.82 -16.90 5.49
CA THR A 262 -26.59 -18.33 5.72
C THR A 262 -26.03 -19.03 4.48
N LEU A 263 -24.83 -19.59 4.62
CA LEU A 263 -24.23 -20.56 3.68
C LEU A 263 -24.30 -21.98 4.27
N THR A 264 -24.94 -22.89 3.53
CA THR A 264 -24.94 -24.33 3.82
C THR A 264 -24.08 -25.08 2.80
N LEU A 265 -23.08 -25.83 3.27
CA LEU A 265 -22.33 -26.77 2.44
C LEU A 265 -23.08 -28.11 2.42
N ASN A 266 -23.61 -28.49 1.26
CA ASN A 266 -24.39 -29.71 1.11
C ASN A 266 -23.48 -30.94 0.93
N GLY A 267 -23.98 -32.12 1.30
CA GLY A 267 -23.25 -33.38 1.18
C GLY A 267 -22.97 -33.84 -0.25
N ASP A 268 -23.61 -33.22 -1.25
CA ASP A 268 -23.40 -33.46 -2.68
C ASP A 268 -22.35 -32.50 -3.30
N GLY A 269 -21.72 -31.65 -2.49
CA GLY A 269 -20.72 -30.68 -2.92
C GLY A 269 -21.30 -29.36 -3.41
N THR A 270 -22.63 -29.21 -3.47
CA THR A 270 -23.28 -27.93 -3.76
C THR A 270 -23.29 -27.02 -2.54
N GLN A 271 -23.53 -25.74 -2.77
CA GLN A 271 -23.74 -24.74 -1.73
C GLN A 271 -25.17 -24.21 -1.81
N THR A 272 -25.73 -23.85 -0.66
CA THR A 272 -27.05 -23.21 -0.61
C THR A 272 -26.96 -21.95 0.24
N TYR A 273 -27.33 -20.85 -0.38
CA TYR A 273 -27.41 -19.54 0.23
C TYR A 273 -28.86 -19.22 0.61
N SER A 274 -29.08 -18.68 1.82
CA SER A 274 -30.42 -18.35 2.31
C SER A 274 -30.37 -17.26 3.38
N GLY A 275 -31.55 -16.73 3.73
CA GLY A 275 -31.68 -15.63 4.69
C GLY A 275 -31.63 -14.24 4.02
N PRO A 276 -31.71 -13.17 4.82
CA PRO A 276 -31.54 -11.81 4.32
C PRO A 276 -30.12 -11.60 3.79
N VAL A 277 -29.95 -10.67 2.85
CA VAL A 277 -28.63 -10.21 2.42
C VAL A 277 -28.07 -9.31 3.52
N VAL A 278 -26.81 -9.52 3.88
CA VAL A 278 -26.06 -8.76 4.86
C VAL A 278 -24.75 -8.25 4.28
N GLN A 279 -24.32 -7.08 4.73
CA GLN A 279 -23.02 -6.53 4.38
C GLN A 279 -21.91 -7.38 5.00
N TYR A 280 -20.94 -7.74 4.18
CA TYR A 280 -19.83 -8.59 4.58
C TYR A 280 -18.51 -7.82 4.58
N SER A 281 -18.33 -6.88 3.65
CA SER A 281 -17.26 -5.88 3.62
C SER A 281 -17.80 -4.53 3.19
N ARG A 282 -17.08 -3.47 3.58
CA ARG A 282 -17.20 -2.12 3.03
C ARG A 282 -15.87 -1.41 3.09
N LEU A 283 -15.70 -0.41 2.23
CA LEU A 283 -14.55 0.50 2.26
C LEU A 283 -14.89 1.79 1.52
N GLY A 284 -14.39 2.92 2.00
CA GLY A 284 -14.35 4.18 1.28
C GLY A 284 -12.93 4.74 1.28
N MET A 285 -12.49 5.27 2.42
CA MET A 285 -11.16 5.80 2.63
C MET A 285 -10.09 4.70 2.70
N PRO A 286 -8.95 4.88 1.99
CA PRO A 286 -7.85 3.94 2.07
C PRO A 286 -7.27 3.91 3.48
N LEU A 287 -6.75 2.74 3.87
CA LEU A 287 -5.98 2.51 5.10
C LEU A 287 -6.77 2.57 6.41
N VAL A 288 -8.05 2.96 6.39
CA VAL A 288 -8.88 3.02 7.61
C VAL A 288 -9.12 1.61 8.16
N ASN A 289 -9.64 0.68 7.35
CA ASN A 289 -9.87 -0.68 7.80
C ASN A 289 -8.55 -1.42 8.09
N GLU A 290 -7.48 -1.07 7.38
CA GLU A 290 -6.19 -1.76 7.36
C GLU A 290 -5.38 -1.46 8.62
N VAL A 291 -5.20 -0.17 8.95
CA VAL A 291 -4.24 0.28 9.98
C VAL A 291 -4.83 1.26 11.00
N VAL A 292 -6.10 1.67 10.87
CA VAL A 292 -6.79 2.49 11.88
C VAL A 292 -7.71 1.65 12.76
N ILE A 293 -8.56 0.81 12.15
CA ILE A 293 -9.47 -0.06 12.89
C ILE A 293 -8.69 -1.23 13.52
N PRO A 294 -8.75 -1.42 14.85
CA PRO A 294 -8.05 -2.53 15.50
C PRO A 294 -8.59 -3.88 15.04
N LEU A 295 -7.72 -4.89 14.97
CA LEU A 295 -8.06 -6.24 14.48
C LEU A 295 -9.36 -6.82 15.06
N GLY A 296 -9.62 -6.64 16.36
CA GLY A 296 -10.81 -7.15 17.03
C GLY A 296 -12.13 -6.44 16.66
N GLN A 297 -12.05 -5.31 15.94
CA GLN A 297 -13.18 -4.48 15.53
C GLN A 297 -13.44 -4.52 14.02
N LYS A 298 -12.53 -5.10 13.21
CA LYS A 298 -12.63 -5.07 11.74
C LYS A 298 -13.89 -5.78 11.20
N ASP A 299 -14.26 -6.92 11.78
CA ASP A 299 -15.52 -7.60 11.40
C ASP A 299 -16.75 -6.76 11.76
N ALA A 300 -16.70 -5.97 12.84
CA ALA A 300 -17.80 -5.07 13.22
C ALA A 300 -17.87 -3.85 12.30
N PHE A 301 -16.72 -3.26 11.96
CA PHE A 301 -16.59 -2.18 10.98
C PHE A 301 -17.13 -2.60 9.61
N ASN A 302 -16.71 -3.76 9.11
CA ASN A 302 -17.16 -4.30 7.82
C ASN A 302 -18.68 -4.57 7.77
N ARG A 303 -19.34 -4.75 8.92
CA ARG A 303 -20.78 -5.00 9.03
C ARG A 303 -21.62 -3.75 9.35
N SER A 304 -20.98 -2.63 9.66
CA SER A 304 -21.68 -1.38 9.98
C SER A 304 -21.87 -0.52 8.74
N ASN A 305 -22.77 0.46 8.84
CA ASN A 305 -22.92 1.49 7.81
C ASN A 305 -22.10 2.73 8.19
N PRO A 306 -21.68 3.56 7.21
CA PRO A 306 -20.93 4.78 7.50
C PRO A 306 -21.63 5.74 8.48
N VAL A 307 -22.97 5.83 8.45
CA VAL A 307 -23.75 6.62 9.43
C VAL A 307 -23.52 6.20 10.89
N ASP A 308 -23.08 4.95 11.14
CA ASP A 308 -22.81 4.40 12.47
C ASP A 308 -21.33 4.55 12.89
N ASP A 309 -20.49 5.23 12.10
CA ASP A 309 -19.03 5.27 12.32
C ASP A 309 -18.57 6.07 13.54
N GLY A 310 -19.48 6.80 14.18
CA GLY A 310 -19.22 7.42 15.48
C GLY A 310 -18.72 6.42 16.53
N GLN A 311 -19.03 5.13 16.38
CA GLN A 311 -18.53 4.06 17.25
C GLN A 311 -17.02 3.77 17.08
N PHE A 312 -16.40 4.18 15.97
CA PHE A 312 -14.99 3.98 15.67
C PHE A 312 -14.14 5.25 15.77
N LEU A 313 -14.78 6.41 16.01
CA LEU A 313 -14.14 7.73 15.99
C LEU A 313 -12.87 7.82 16.87
N SER A 314 -12.85 7.13 18.01
CA SER A 314 -11.68 7.13 18.90
C SER A 314 -10.40 6.65 18.20
N PHE A 315 -10.51 5.68 17.28
CA PHE A 315 -9.36 5.15 16.55
C PHE A 315 -8.80 6.13 15.52
N VAL A 316 -9.62 7.05 15.00
CA VAL A 316 -9.18 8.13 14.12
C VAL A 316 -8.58 9.28 14.93
N THR A 317 -9.18 9.64 16.06
CA THR A 317 -8.71 10.76 16.89
C THR A 317 -7.47 10.45 17.73
N ASP A 318 -7.20 9.17 17.98
CA ASP A 318 -6.03 8.69 18.71
C ASP A 318 -5.50 7.39 18.06
N PRO A 319 -4.92 7.47 16.85
CA PRO A 319 -4.54 6.29 16.09
C PRO A 319 -3.31 5.63 16.68
N GLU A 320 -3.38 4.31 16.86
CA GLU A 320 -2.26 3.49 17.35
C GLU A 320 -1.00 3.68 16.49
N LEU A 321 -1.17 3.82 15.18
CA LEU A 321 -0.10 4.07 14.22
C LEU A 321 0.75 5.30 14.59
N ALA A 322 0.16 6.40 15.06
CA ALA A 322 0.91 7.59 15.47
C ALA A 322 1.82 7.30 16.67
N GLY A 323 1.32 6.54 17.65
CA GLY A 323 2.10 6.09 18.80
C GLY A 323 3.25 5.18 18.38
N LEU A 324 3.00 4.26 17.44
CA LEU A 324 4.02 3.34 16.91
C LEU A 324 5.11 4.07 16.11
N LEU A 325 4.76 5.07 15.30
CA LEU A 325 5.74 5.91 14.60
C LEU A 325 6.68 6.61 15.59
N ASN A 326 6.16 7.12 16.71
CA ASN A 326 7.00 7.71 17.74
C ASN A 326 7.88 6.66 18.46
N ALA A 327 7.30 5.53 18.85
CA ALA A 327 7.99 4.48 19.59
C ALA A 327 9.13 3.86 18.78
N ILE A 328 8.84 3.45 17.54
CA ILE A 328 9.76 2.72 16.66
C ILE A 328 10.78 3.68 16.04
N TYR A 329 10.31 4.81 15.50
CA TYR A 329 11.13 5.69 14.66
C TYR A 329 11.56 6.99 15.33
N GLY A 330 11.03 7.31 16.51
CA GLY A 330 11.29 8.59 17.18
C GLY A 330 10.67 9.79 16.46
N VAL A 331 9.72 9.54 15.54
CA VAL A 331 8.95 10.57 14.84
C VAL A 331 8.12 11.33 15.86
N SER A 332 8.27 12.64 15.93
CA SER A 332 7.43 13.45 16.82
C SER A 332 6.03 13.52 16.21
N VAL A 333 5.00 13.20 16.99
CA VAL A 333 3.61 13.22 16.53
C VAL A 333 2.77 14.15 17.40
N PRO A 334 1.76 14.86 16.85
CA PRO A 334 0.85 15.67 17.65
C PRO A 334 0.06 14.82 18.66
N SER A 335 -0.25 15.41 19.81
CA SER A 335 -1.07 14.74 20.83
C SER A 335 -2.52 14.58 20.37
N ALA A 336 -3.16 13.47 20.75
CA ALA A 336 -4.60 13.31 20.65
C ALA A 336 -5.35 14.34 21.52
N PRO A 337 -6.61 14.72 21.17
CA PRO A 337 -7.36 14.24 20.00
C PRO A 337 -6.93 14.93 18.69
N ARG A 338 -6.80 14.13 17.63
CA ARG A 338 -6.35 14.53 16.29
C ARG A 338 -7.51 14.93 15.37
N ASN A 339 -8.04 16.14 15.55
CA ASN A 339 -9.13 16.66 14.71
C ASN A 339 -8.73 16.87 13.24
N ASP A 340 -7.44 17.06 12.96
CA ASP A 340 -6.90 17.13 11.61
C ASP A 340 -7.10 15.81 10.85
N LEU A 341 -6.98 14.67 11.54
CA LEU A 341 -7.25 13.35 10.96
C LEU A 341 -8.74 13.13 10.71
N VAL A 342 -9.61 13.64 11.58
CA VAL A 342 -11.07 13.61 11.36
C VAL A 342 -11.45 14.37 10.10
N SER A 343 -10.82 15.52 9.84
CA SER A 343 -11.05 16.28 8.61
C SER A 343 -10.57 15.54 7.37
N VAL A 344 -9.39 14.93 7.41
CA VAL A 344 -8.86 14.20 6.25
C VAL A 344 -9.66 12.93 5.98
N PHE A 345 -9.91 12.10 7.01
CA PHE A 345 -10.45 10.75 6.84
C PHE A 345 -11.97 10.63 6.98
N LEU A 346 -12.69 11.63 7.51
CA LEU A 346 -14.13 11.50 7.79
C LEU A 346 -14.97 12.65 7.24
N THR A 347 -14.77 13.87 7.75
CA THR A 347 -15.67 15.00 7.46
C THR A 347 -15.37 15.71 6.14
N GLY A 348 -14.20 15.46 5.55
CA GLY A 348 -13.64 16.32 4.50
C GLY A 348 -12.97 17.57 5.07
N VAL A 349 -12.12 18.17 4.25
CA VAL A 349 -11.34 19.37 4.54
C VAL A 349 -12.13 20.61 4.12
N SER A 350 -12.31 21.55 5.06
CA SER A 350 -13.03 22.81 4.84
C SER A 350 -12.47 23.58 3.64
N GLY A 351 -13.35 23.97 2.71
CA GLY A 351 -12.99 24.70 1.50
C GLY A 351 -12.39 23.85 0.38
N LEU A 352 -12.24 22.54 0.60
CA LEU A 352 -11.82 21.57 -0.41
C LEU A 352 -12.96 20.60 -0.74
N ASN A 353 -13.32 19.71 0.20
CA ASN A 353 -14.23 18.59 -0.04
C ASN A 353 -15.09 18.25 1.18
N GLN A 354 -15.30 19.20 2.09
CA GLN A 354 -16.26 19.03 3.19
C GLN A 354 -17.70 19.28 2.69
N PRO A 355 -18.64 18.34 2.84
CA PRO A 355 -20.03 18.54 2.46
C PRO A 355 -20.73 19.49 3.45
N VAL A 356 -21.89 20.05 3.06
CA VAL A 356 -22.62 21.03 3.87
C VAL A 356 -23.06 20.47 5.23
N ASN A 357 -23.57 19.23 5.25
CA ASN A 357 -23.97 18.57 6.49
C ASN A 357 -22.79 17.93 7.25
N GLY A 358 -21.60 17.86 6.64
CA GLY A 358 -20.30 17.65 7.30
C GLY A 358 -20.19 16.46 8.25
N THR A 359 -21.03 15.44 8.12
CA THR A 359 -21.08 14.32 9.08
C THR A 359 -19.81 13.48 8.97
N ALA A 360 -19.25 13.12 10.12
CA ALA A 360 -18.06 12.28 10.18
C ALA A 360 -18.43 10.82 9.90
N CYS A 361 -18.00 10.29 8.77
CA CYS A 361 -18.09 8.87 8.45
C CYS A 361 -17.00 8.47 7.45
N GLU A 362 -16.74 7.18 7.36
CA GLU A 362 -15.73 6.62 6.48
C GLU A 362 -16.29 6.54 5.03
N ALA A 363 -15.92 7.53 4.23
CA ALA A 363 -16.25 7.64 2.81
C ALA A 363 -15.22 8.55 2.11
N LEU A 364 -14.90 8.26 0.84
CA LEU A 364 -14.15 9.19 0.00
C LEU A 364 -14.98 10.44 -0.24
N ARG A 365 -14.42 11.61 0.05
CA ARG A 365 -15.07 12.90 -0.18
C ARG A 365 -14.53 13.55 -1.45
N LEU A 366 -15.32 13.55 -2.52
CA LEU A 366 -14.94 14.12 -3.82
C LEU A 366 -15.71 15.41 -4.08
N ASN A 367 -14.99 16.51 -4.28
CA ASN A 367 -15.54 17.74 -4.84
C ASN A 367 -15.47 17.71 -6.37
N VAL A 368 -16.63 17.54 -7.01
CA VAL A 368 -16.76 17.41 -8.47
C VAL A 368 -16.59 18.73 -9.22
N ALA A 369 -16.58 19.87 -8.51
CA ALA A 369 -16.31 21.17 -9.12
C ALA A 369 -14.81 21.46 -9.30
N ILE A 370 -13.94 20.65 -8.67
CA ILE A 370 -12.50 20.73 -8.86
C ILE A 370 -12.15 19.92 -10.12
N PRO A 371 -11.63 20.57 -11.19
CA PRO A 371 -11.32 19.87 -12.42
C PRO A 371 -10.08 18.96 -12.24
N PRO A 372 -9.91 17.96 -13.11
CA PRO A 372 -8.68 17.17 -13.16
C PRO A 372 -7.44 18.06 -13.29
N ALA A 373 -6.36 17.70 -12.59
CA ALA A 373 -5.12 18.45 -12.64
C ALA A 373 -4.45 18.34 -14.02
N SER A 374 -3.80 19.41 -14.46
CA SER A 374 -2.96 19.36 -15.67
C SER A 374 -1.67 18.56 -15.49
N TRP A 375 -1.27 18.36 -14.23
CA TRP A 375 -0.15 17.52 -13.80
C TRP A 375 -0.52 16.92 -12.45
N GLU A 376 -0.42 15.60 -12.34
CA GLU A 376 -0.80 14.87 -11.13
C GLU A 376 0.41 14.73 -10.21
N ASP A 377 0.30 15.25 -8.99
CA ASP A 377 1.28 14.98 -7.93
C ASP A 377 0.83 13.74 -7.15
N PRO A 378 1.67 12.68 -7.01
CA PRO A 378 1.33 11.49 -6.23
C PRO A 378 0.96 11.79 -4.78
N LEU A 379 1.45 12.91 -4.21
CA LEU A 379 1.13 13.34 -2.85
C LEU A 379 -0.18 14.16 -2.77
N GLY A 380 -0.93 14.28 -3.87
CA GLY A 380 -2.23 14.94 -3.93
C GLY A 380 -2.20 16.33 -3.29
N VAL A 381 -3.14 16.58 -2.38
CA VAL A 381 -3.33 17.92 -1.78
C VAL A 381 -2.10 18.41 -1.03
N ILE A 382 -1.37 17.52 -0.35
CA ILE A 382 -0.14 17.91 0.38
C ILE A 382 1.06 18.12 -0.55
N GLY A 383 0.99 17.63 -1.80
CA GLY A 383 1.89 17.98 -2.91
C GLY A 383 1.49 19.28 -3.64
N GLY A 384 0.36 19.89 -3.30
CA GLY A 384 -0.17 21.09 -3.96
C GLY A 384 -1.15 20.79 -5.10
N ASP A 385 -1.52 19.54 -5.31
CA ASP A 385 -2.51 19.10 -6.29
C ASP A 385 -3.88 18.90 -5.60
N VAL A 386 -4.75 19.90 -5.74
CA VAL A 386 -6.09 19.88 -5.10
C VAL A 386 -7.07 18.90 -5.74
N ALA A 387 -6.74 18.30 -6.88
CA ALA A 387 -7.58 17.27 -7.52
C ALA A 387 -7.25 15.84 -7.02
N GLY A 388 -6.11 15.66 -6.34
CA GLY A 388 -5.72 14.39 -5.74
C GLY A 388 -6.24 14.18 -4.32
N PHE A 389 -5.91 13.03 -3.74
CA PHE A 389 -6.30 12.67 -2.38
C PHE A 389 -5.95 13.76 -1.34
N PRO A 390 -6.85 14.10 -0.39
CA PRO A 390 -8.14 13.46 -0.11
C PRO A 390 -9.34 13.97 -0.92
N ASN A 391 -9.18 14.81 -1.97
CA ASN A 391 -10.31 15.19 -2.82
C ASN A 391 -10.70 14.05 -3.77
N GLY A 392 -11.45 13.09 -3.25
CA GLY A 392 -11.56 11.77 -3.87
C GLY A 392 -10.23 11.02 -3.78
N ARG A 393 -10.00 10.10 -4.70
CA ARG A 393 -8.75 9.33 -4.83
C ARG A 393 -8.58 8.88 -6.26
N ARG A 394 -7.43 9.19 -6.86
CA ARG A 394 -6.99 8.69 -8.17
C ARG A 394 -6.17 7.42 -8.00
N LEU A 395 -6.03 6.65 -9.08
CA LEU A 395 -5.23 5.43 -9.08
C LEU A 395 -3.75 5.70 -8.75
N GLY A 396 -3.20 6.85 -9.20
CA GLY A 396 -1.81 7.23 -8.98
C GLY A 396 -1.53 8.04 -7.71
N ASP A 397 -2.53 8.28 -6.86
CA ASP A 397 -2.28 8.93 -5.57
C ASP A 397 -1.56 7.94 -4.62
N ASP A 398 -0.39 8.32 -4.12
CA ASP A 398 0.39 7.57 -3.14
C ASP A 398 -0.20 7.79 -1.74
N VAL A 399 -1.34 7.14 -1.52
CA VAL A 399 -2.12 7.30 -0.29
C VAL A 399 -1.41 6.75 0.94
N VAL A 400 -0.43 5.84 0.78
CA VAL A 400 0.38 5.32 1.89
C VAL A 400 1.31 6.41 2.41
N ASP A 401 2.04 7.07 1.51
CA ASP A 401 2.88 8.20 1.87
C ASP A 401 2.06 9.36 2.44
N ILE A 402 0.94 9.71 1.80
CA ILE A 402 0.08 10.79 2.28
C ILE A 402 -0.42 10.46 3.69
N ALA A 403 -0.94 9.26 3.93
CA ALA A 403 -1.46 8.85 5.23
C ALA A 403 -0.37 8.84 6.30
N LEU A 404 0.83 8.31 6.01
CA LEU A 404 1.95 8.31 6.96
C LEU A 404 2.34 9.74 7.37
N ARG A 405 2.45 10.66 6.41
CA ARG A 405 2.80 12.07 6.66
C ARG A 405 1.70 12.78 7.46
N VAL A 406 0.44 12.59 7.09
CA VAL A 406 -0.72 13.18 7.77
C VAL A 406 -0.85 12.66 9.21
N VAL A 407 -0.72 11.35 9.42
CA VAL A 407 -0.70 10.73 10.77
C VAL A 407 0.49 11.25 11.58
N ALA A 408 1.66 11.44 10.97
CA ALA A 408 2.79 12.09 11.64
C ALA A 408 2.58 13.58 11.93
N GLY A 409 1.57 14.20 11.32
CA GLY A 409 1.09 15.53 11.68
C GLY A 409 1.53 16.66 10.77
N VAL A 410 1.87 16.41 9.50
CA VAL A 410 2.29 17.49 8.58
C VAL A 410 1.26 18.62 8.39
N LEU A 411 0.00 18.38 8.76
CA LEU A 411 -1.06 19.40 8.77
C LEU A 411 -1.11 20.24 10.06
N VAL A 412 -0.34 19.86 11.07
CA VAL A 412 -0.31 20.51 12.39
C VAL A 412 0.93 21.42 12.48
N PRO A 413 0.78 22.71 12.87
CA PRO A 413 1.91 23.63 12.97
C PRO A 413 3.05 23.07 13.83
N GLY A 414 4.27 23.03 13.26
CA GLY A 414 5.47 22.54 13.94
C GLY A 414 5.79 21.06 13.70
N PHE A 415 4.99 20.35 12.90
CA PHE A 415 5.17 18.93 12.55
C PHE A 415 5.32 18.70 11.02
N ASP A 416 5.45 19.76 10.23
CA ASP A 416 5.59 19.79 8.77
C ASP A 416 7.05 19.63 8.29
N GLY A 417 8.01 19.63 9.20
CA GLY A 417 9.43 19.40 8.91
C GLY A 417 9.83 17.92 8.88
N PRO A 418 11.04 17.60 8.36
CA PRO A 418 11.60 16.26 8.49
C PRO A 418 11.75 15.83 9.96
N PRO A 419 11.56 14.54 10.28
CA PRO A 419 11.33 13.43 9.36
C PRO A 419 9.88 13.30 8.86
N ASN A 420 8.91 14.01 9.46
CA ASN A 420 7.48 13.82 9.24
C ASN A 420 7.06 14.06 7.79
N SER A 421 7.62 15.07 7.12
CA SER A 421 7.33 15.36 5.70
C SER A 421 8.05 14.45 4.70
N GLN A 422 8.86 13.50 5.18
CA GLN A 422 9.63 12.56 4.35
C GLN A 422 9.22 11.10 4.60
N LEU A 423 8.14 10.86 5.37
CA LEU A 423 7.67 9.51 5.60
C LEU A 423 7.07 8.91 4.34
N GLY A 424 7.32 7.62 4.16
CA GLY A 424 6.78 6.83 3.09
C GLY A 424 7.18 5.36 3.22
N ASP A 425 6.58 4.50 2.42
CA ASP A 425 6.88 3.06 2.44
C ASP A 425 7.92 2.63 1.37
N GLY A 426 8.25 3.55 0.47
CA GLY A 426 9.26 3.35 -0.59
C GLY A 426 8.72 2.63 -1.82
N VAL A 427 7.40 2.55 -1.99
CA VAL A 427 6.71 2.11 -3.19
C VAL A 427 5.94 3.31 -3.76
N ASP A 428 6.51 3.97 -4.76
CA ASP A 428 5.99 5.27 -5.23
C ASP A 428 5.07 5.16 -6.45
N CYS A 429 4.74 3.94 -6.87
CA CYS A 429 3.96 3.66 -8.08
C CYS A 429 3.45 2.22 -8.13
N ASN A 430 2.49 2.02 -9.03
CA ASN A 430 1.99 0.71 -9.42
C ASN A 430 2.94 -0.01 -10.40
N ASP A 431 2.93 -1.34 -10.39
CA ASP A 431 3.76 -2.19 -11.25
C ASP A 431 3.29 -2.27 -12.72
N ARG A 432 2.04 -1.87 -13.00
CA ARG A 432 1.52 -1.61 -14.34
C ARG A 432 1.14 -0.16 -14.52
N ALA A 433 1.42 0.35 -15.73
CA ALA A 433 0.90 1.65 -16.13
C ALA A 433 -0.63 1.63 -16.23
N PHE A 434 -1.26 2.68 -15.71
CA PHE A 434 -2.69 2.93 -15.87
C PHE A 434 -3.03 3.30 -17.32
N LEU A 435 -4.27 3.01 -17.73
CA LEU A 435 -4.81 3.40 -19.03
C LEU A 435 -5.17 4.89 -19.03
N SER A 436 -5.02 5.55 -20.18
CA SER A 436 -5.37 6.97 -20.34
C SER A 436 -6.87 7.24 -20.54
N ALA A 437 -7.70 6.20 -20.52
CA ALA A 437 -9.14 6.26 -20.74
C ALA A 437 -9.83 5.15 -19.93
N PHE A 438 -11.13 5.28 -19.75
CA PHE A 438 -11.95 4.30 -19.03
C PHE A 438 -11.67 2.86 -19.51
N PRO A 439 -11.44 1.89 -18.60
CA PRO A 439 -11.65 1.94 -17.14
C PRO A 439 -10.45 2.43 -16.30
N TYR A 440 -9.40 2.98 -16.91
CA TYR A 440 -8.16 3.52 -16.30
C TYR A 440 -7.25 2.53 -15.56
N VAL A 441 -7.79 1.48 -14.92
CA VAL A 441 -6.98 0.49 -14.20
C VAL A 441 -6.04 -0.26 -15.16
N GLY A 442 -4.84 -0.65 -14.73
CA GLY A 442 -3.82 -1.31 -15.56
C GLY A 442 -4.24 -2.65 -16.17
N THR A 443 -3.58 -3.06 -17.26
CA THR A 443 -3.81 -4.37 -17.90
C THR A 443 -3.43 -5.49 -16.93
N PRO A 444 -4.30 -6.48 -16.67
CA PRO A 444 -3.96 -7.56 -15.74
C PRO A 444 -2.78 -8.38 -16.23
N HIS A 445 -1.98 -8.86 -15.29
CA HIS A 445 -0.93 -9.84 -15.51
C HIS A 445 -1.48 -11.15 -16.08
N ASN A 446 -0.64 -11.87 -16.83
CA ASN A 446 -0.98 -13.18 -17.38
C ASN A 446 -0.13 -14.29 -16.75
N GLY A 447 -0.73 -15.47 -16.55
CA GLY A 447 -0.05 -16.59 -15.89
C GLY A 447 1.14 -17.19 -16.64
N TYR A 448 1.28 -16.93 -17.94
CA TYR A 448 2.38 -17.50 -18.74
C TYR A 448 3.71 -16.76 -18.56
N SER A 449 3.66 -15.42 -18.52
CA SER A 449 4.86 -14.57 -18.43
C SER A 449 5.05 -13.91 -17.07
N HIS A 450 4.16 -14.17 -16.11
CA HIS A 450 4.22 -13.57 -14.77
C HIS A 450 5.48 -14.03 -14.01
N SER A 451 6.20 -13.05 -13.46
CA SER A 451 7.17 -13.24 -12.38
C SER A 451 6.59 -12.63 -11.11
N GLY A 452 6.52 -13.38 -10.01
CA GLY A 452 5.99 -12.87 -8.73
C GLY A 452 6.72 -11.61 -8.24
N HIS A 453 5.98 -10.66 -7.65
CA HIS A 453 6.45 -9.35 -7.19
C HIS A 453 7.21 -8.57 -8.28
N GLU A 454 6.48 -8.01 -9.24
CA GLU A 454 7.05 -7.06 -10.22
C GLU A 454 7.25 -5.70 -9.54
N LEU A 455 8.44 -5.12 -9.70
CA LEU A 455 8.71 -3.74 -9.26
C LEU A 455 8.03 -2.77 -10.24
N CYS A 456 7.71 -1.55 -9.78
CA CYS A 456 7.33 -0.43 -10.64
C CYS A 456 8.08 -0.45 -11.99
N PRO A 457 7.38 -0.32 -13.13
CA PRO A 457 7.98 -0.44 -14.44
C PRO A 457 8.74 0.86 -14.74
N SER A 458 10.04 0.87 -14.43
CA SER A 458 10.95 1.95 -14.81
C SER A 458 11.99 1.45 -15.82
N GLY A 459 11.64 1.36 -17.11
CA GLY A 459 12.62 1.14 -18.19
C GLY A 459 13.48 -0.14 -18.06
N PRO A 460 14.53 -0.34 -18.89
CA PRO A 460 15.38 -1.53 -18.84
C PRO A 460 15.98 -1.72 -17.44
N VAL A 461 15.82 -2.95 -16.93
CA VAL A 461 16.06 -3.36 -15.54
C VAL A 461 17.47 -2.99 -15.08
N PRO A 462 17.61 -2.10 -14.08
CA PRO A 462 18.86 -1.97 -13.38
C PRO A 462 19.13 -3.19 -12.50
N VAL A 463 20.40 -3.55 -12.38
CA VAL A 463 20.97 -4.44 -11.37
C VAL A 463 20.18 -4.35 -10.07
N ARG A 464 19.86 -5.48 -9.46
CA ARG A 464 19.17 -5.48 -8.17
C ARG A 464 20.15 -5.12 -7.07
N LEU A 465 20.34 -3.83 -6.83
CA LEU A 465 21.23 -3.30 -5.79
C LEU A 465 20.63 -3.56 -4.41
N LEU A 466 21.30 -4.39 -3.61
CA LEU A 466 20.94 -4.68 -2.23
C LEU A 466 21.38 -3.57 -1.27
N SER A 467 22.51 -2.94 -1.55
CA SER A 467 23.02 -1.80 -0.78
C SER A 467 24.01 -1.00 -1.60
N PHE A 468 24.07 0.32 -1.38
CA PHE A 468 25.16 1.18 -1.80
C PHE A 468 25.44 2.19 -0.69
N GLU A 469 26.51 1.93 0.04
CA GLU A 469 26.90 2.66 1.23
C GLU A 469 28.17 3.44 0.96
N LEU A 470 28.18 4.70 1.40
CA LEU A 470 29.36 5.55 1.38
C LEU A 470 29.83 5.76 2.82
N GLU A 471 31.09 5.46 3.08
CA GLU A 471 31.75 5.72 4.35
C GLU A 471 32.94 6.64 4.11
N ALA A 472 32.89 7.86 4.66
CA ALA A 472 34.04 8.76 4.65
C ALA A 472 34.99 8.39 5.79
N VAL A 473 36.24 8.09 5.46
CA VAL A 473 37.31 7.82 6.41
C VAL A 473 38.47 8.76 6.09
N GLU A 474 38.69 9.77 6.93
CA GLU A 474 39.72 10.80 6.73
C GLU A 474 39.61 11.56 5.38
N ASN A 475 40.49 11.27 4.42
CA ASN A 475 40.51 11.82 3.05
C ASN A 475 40.11 10.77 1.99
N GLU A 476 39.48 9.68 2.42
CA GLU A 476 39.01 8.60 1.57
C GLU A 476 37.49 8.49 1.69
N VAL A 477 36.85 8.10 0.59
CA VAL A 477 35.48 7.62 0.61
C VAL A 477 35.52 6.17 0.20
N ARG A 478 35.08 5.30 1.11
CA ARG A 478 34.84 3.90 0.83
C ARG A 478 33.40 3.75 0.33
N LEU A 479 33.28 3.09 -0.81
CA LEU A 479 32.03 2.75 -1.47
C LEU A 479 31.87 1.24 -1.39
N ASP A 480 30.89 0.78 -0.62
CA ASP A 480 30.54 -0.63 -0.56
C ASP A 480 29.18 -0.84 -1.22
N TRP A 481 29.10 -1.77 -2.16
CA TRP A 481 27.82 -2.14 -2.77
C TRP A 481 27.63 -3.64 -2.88
N ARG A 482 26.36 -4.03 -2.86
CA ARG A 482 25.93 -5.42 -2.97
C ARG A 482 24.85 -5.54 -4.00
N THR A 483 24.87 -6.63 -4.73
CA THR A 483 23.92 -6.90 -5.81
C THR A 483 23.32 -8.28 -5.63
N ALA A 484 22.02 -8.42 -5.90
CA ALA A 484 21.31 -9.69 -5.93
C ALA A 484 21.17 -10.24 -7.35
N ASP A 485 21.25 -9.38 -8.37
CA ASP A 485 21.19 -9.76 -9.77
C ASP A 485 22.04 -8.81 -10.63
N GLU A 486 22.95 -9.38 -11.42
CA GLU A 486 23.83 -8.69 -12.37
C GLU A 486 23.77 -9.30 -13.77
N SER A 487 22.79 -10.16 -14.03
CA SER A 487 22.70 -10.99 -15.24
C SER A 487 22.69 -10.19 -16.55
N ALA A 488 22.20 -8.94 -16.50
CA ALA A 488 22.06 -8.06 -17.65
C ALA A 488 23.29 -7.19 -17.97
N ILE A 489 24.29 -7.11 -17.09
CA ILE A 489 25.35 -6.09 -17.18
C ILE A 489 26.75 -6.65 -17.45
N LEU A 490 27.66 -5.81 -17.93
CA LEU A 490 29.10 -6.07 -18.02
C LEU A 490 29.82 -5.75 -16.71
N GLY A 491 29.32 -4.79 -15.95
CA GLY A 491 29.96 -4.30 -14.74
C GLY A 491 29.50 -2.89 -14.36
N PHE A 492 30.26 -2.26 -13.48
CA PHE A 492 29.95 -0.98 -12.88
C PHE A 492 30.95 0.09 -13.28
N ARG A 493 30.48 1.34 -13.37
CA ARG A 493 31.30 2.53 -13.44
C ARG A 493 30.91 3.46 -12.30
N MET A 494 31.84 4.27 -11.82
CA MET A 494 31.57 5.21 -10.74
C MET A 494 31.90 6.62 -11.20
N GLU A 495 31.10 7.57 -10.77
CA GLU A 495 31.36 8.99 -10.95
C GLU A 495 31.35 9.72 -9.61
N ARG A 496 32.24 10.68 -9.46
CA ARG A 496 32.25 11.68 -8.40
C ARG A 496 31.98 13.05 -9.02
N ASN A 497 30.89 13.71 -8.64
CA ASN A 497 30.47 15.00 -9.20
C ASN A 497 30.44 14.99 -10.74
N SER A 498 29.88 13.93 -11.32
CA SER A 498 29.79 13.70 -12.78
C SER A 498 31.12 13.51 -13.51
N ALA A 499 32.22 13.32 -12.79
CA ALA A 499 33.50 12.92 -13.34
C ALA A 499 33.80 11.46 -12.97
N SER A 500 34.22 10.64 -13.95
CA SER A 500 34.55 9.23 -13.69
C SER A 500 35.65 9.09 -12.65
N VAL A 501 35.48 8.16 -11.70
CA VAL A 501 36.48 7.80 -10.68
C VAL A 501 36.74 6.31 -10.67
N GLY A 502 37.97 5.92 -10.37
CA GLY A 502 38.38 4.51 -10.39
C GLY A 502 38.56 3.94 -11.81
N PRO A 503 38.55 2.61 -11.95
CA PRO A 503 38.69 1.94 -13.25
C PRO A 503 37.50 2.20 -14.17
N ASN A 504 37.72 2.14 -15.49
CA ASN A 504 36.69 2.37 -16.50
C ASN A 504 35.50 1.39 -16.40
N LEU A 505 35.74 0.19 -15.86
CA LEU A 505 34.71 -0.83 -15.63
C LEU A 505 35.17 -1.75 -14.48
N ILE A 506 34.31 -1.96 -13.50
CA ILE A 506 34.43 -2.99 -12.47
C ILE A 506 33.56 -4.16 -12.90
N PRO A 507 34.12 -5.30 -13.31
CA PRO A 507 33.33 -6.37 -13.93
C PRO A 507 32.29 -6.95 -12.96
N ALA A 508 31.10 -7.21 -13.50
CA ALA A 508 30.06 -7.96 -12.80
C ALA A 508 30.58 -9.36 -12.42
N SER A 509 30.07 -9.89 -11.31
CA SER A 509 30.40 -11.19 -10.78
C SER A 509 29.92 -12.28 -11.73
N SER A 510 30.75 -13.30 -11.92
CA SER A 510 30.37 -14.48 -12.71
C SER A 510 29.28 -15.34 -12.07
N THR A 511 28.95 -15.09 -10.79
CA THR A 511 27.87 -15.77 -10.07
C THR A 511 26.52 -15.07 -10.17
N GLY A 512 26.44 -13.93 -10.88
CA GLY A 512 25.20 -13.16 -11.06
C GLY A 512 24.79 -12.31 -9.86
N SER A 513 25.62 -12.24 -8.83
CA SER A 513 25.49 -11.39 -7.63
C SER A 513 26.87 -11.18 -7.02
N GLY A 514 27.08 -10.08 -6.30
CA GLY A 514 28.39 -9.78 -5.75
C GLY A 514 28.40 -8.77 -4.61
N ASP A 515 29.50 -8.84 -3.84
CA ASP A 515 29.91 -7.88 -2.83
C ASP A 515 31.11 -7.10 -3.37
N TYR A 516 31.01 -5.79 -3.40
CA TYR A 516 32.02 -4.92 -3.98
C TYR A 516 32.43 -3.82 -3.02
N SER A 517 33.68 -3.40 -3.16
CA SER A 517 34.26 -2.32 -2.38
C SER A 517 35.21 -1.54 -3.25
N PHE A 518 35.10 -0.21 -3.25
CA PHE A 518 36.03 0.68 -3.90
C PHE A 518 36.34 1.85 -2.97
N THR A 519 37.62 2.22 -2.88
CA THR A 519 38.05 3.38 -2.09
C THR A 519 38.52 4.46 -3.04
N ASP A 520 37.88 5.62 -2.96
CA ASP A 520 38.25 6.82 -3.70
C ASP A 520 39.01 7.80 -2.79
N GLU A 521 40.21 8.21 -3.21
CA GLU A 521 40.95 9.28 -2.55
C GLU A 521 40.38 10.65 -3.02
N VAL A 522 39.84 11.40 -2.08
CA VAL A 522 39.29 12.73 -2.36
C VAL A 522 40.33 13.82 -2.11
N PRO A 523 40.64 14.66 -3.12
CA PRO A 523 41.76 15.60 -3.04
C PRO A 523 41.49 16.80 -2.13
N THR A 524 40.23 17.11 -1.88
CA THR A 524 39.80 18.21 -1.02
C THR A 524 38.63 17.79 -0.13
N ARG A 525 38.42 18.50 0.98
CA ARG A 525 37.25 18.29 1.85
C ARG A 525 36.01 18.94 1.24
N GLY A 526 34.84 18.38 1.48
CA GLY A 526 33.56 18.94 1.03
C GLY A 526 32.55 17.90 0.55
N LYS A 527 31.46 18.41 -0.05
CA LYS A 527 30.38 17.57 -0.59
C LYS A 527 30.78 16.92 -1.90
N TYR A 528 30.55 15.63 -1.97
CA TYR A 528 30.71 14.81 -3.15
C TYR A 528 29.42 14.05 -3.40
N ARG A 529 28.99 14.04 -4.66
CA ARG A 529 27.97 13.11 -5.15
C ARG A 529 28.66 11.94 -5.81
N TYR A 530 28.46 10.75 -5.28
CA TYR A 530 28.84 9.53 -5.98
C TYR A 530 27.65 8.95 -6.72
N THR A 531 27.86 8.67 -7.99
CA THR A 531 26.92 7.94 -8.85
C THR A 531 27.54 6.58 -9.14
N LEU A 532 26.87 5.51 -8.74
CA LEU A 532 27.14 4.17 -9.22
C LEU A 532 26.33 3.99 -10.51
N LEU A 533 27.02 3.69 -11.60
CA LEU A 533 26.41 3.34 -12.88
C LEU A 533 26.62 1.86 -13.14
N GLU A 534 25.63 1.26 -13.76
CA GLU A 534 25.78 -0.03 -14.42
C GLU A 534 26.05 0.17 -15.92
N VAL A 535 26.82 -0.75 -16.48
CA VAL A 535 27.19 -0.74 -17.90
C VAL A 535 26.65 -2.02 -18.53
N HIS A 536 25.72 -1.89 -19.48
CA HIS A 536 25.09 -3.00 -20.18
C HIS A 536 25.98 -3.55 -21.30
N ARG A 537 25.65 -4.75 -21.78
CA ARG A 537 26.41 -5.43 -22.85
C ARG A 537 26.35 -4.72 -24.20
N ASP A 538 25.35 -3.89 -24.42
CA ASP A 538 25.21 -3.05 -25.60
C ASP A 538 25.94 -1.70 -25.48
N GLY A 539 26.59 -1.45 -24.33
CA GLY A 539 27.33 -0.22 -24.06
C GLY A 539 26.47 0.93 -23.52
N THR A 540 25.18 0.70 -23.26
CA THR A 540 24.33 1.67 -22.55
C THR A 540 24.68 1.70 -21.06
N GLU A 541 24.51 2.86 -20.44
CA GLU A 541 24.79 3.06 -19.02
C GLU A 541 23.55 3.61 -18.32
N HIS A 542 23.26 3.07 -17.14
CA HIS A 542 22.16 3.51 -16.30
C HIS A 542 22.66 3.84 -14.90
N VAL A 543 22.05 4.84 -14.28
CA VAL A 543 22.36 5.19 -12.89
C VAL A 543 21.71 4.15 -11.98
N LEU A 544 22.55 3.40 -11.26
CA LEU A 544 22.12 2.36 -10.35
C LEU A 544 21.83 2.92 -8.95
N ALA A 545 22.65 3.85 -8.48
CA ALA A 545 22.39 4.61 -7.27
C ALA A 545 23.16 5.92 -7.24
N GLN A 546 22.60 6.90 -6.54
CA GLN A 546 23.28 8.14 -6.20
C GLN A 546 23.26 8.35 -4.69
N ARG A 547 24.42 8.72 -4.15
CA ARG A 547 24.58 9.06 -2.75
C ARG A 547 25.45 10.30 -2.63
N ASP A 548 24.96 11.26 -1.88
CA ASP A 548 25.75 12.41 -1.48
C ASP A 548 26.46 12.06 -0.18
N ILE A 549 27.78 12.28 -0.16
CA ILE A 549 28.56 12.25 1.06
C ILE A 549 29.26 13.57 1.23
N ASP A 550 29.15 14.13 2.42
CA ASP A 550 29.94 15.28 2.80
C ASP A 550 31.20 14.75 3.49
N VAL A 551 32.32 14.77 2.77
CA VAL A 551 33.64 14.47 3.33
C VAL A 551 34.05 15.68 4.17
N ARG A 552 33.40 15.77 5.32
CA ARG A 552 33.74 16.67 6.39
C ARG A 552 34.79 15.98 7.26
N PRO A 553 35.60 16.71 8.05
CA PRO A 553 36.03 16.13 9.31
C PRO A 553 34.78 15.56 10.01
N VAL A 554 34.89 14.44 10.73
CA VAL A 554 33.81 14.00 11.64
C VAL A 554 33.72 15.09 12.72
N ALA A 555 33.08 16.21 12.40
CA ALA A 555 33.00 17.38 13.24
C ALA A 555 31.55 17.49 13.64
N GLY A 556 31.23 16.88 14.78
CA GLY A 556 29.95 17.04 15.46
C GLY A 556 28.86 16.03 15.15
N GLY A 557 29.09 14.93 14.41
CA GLY A 557 28.03 13.97 14.02
C GLY A 557 27.97 12.66 14.83
N LEU A 558 26.90 11.88 14.65
CA LEU A 558 26.73 10.50 15.16
C LEU A 558 26.44 9.53 14.01
N VAL A 559 27.21 8.44 13.93
CA VAL A 559 26.99 7.30 13.00
C VAL A 559 26.69 6.05 13.82
N LEU A 560 25.69 5.25 13.43
CA LEU A 560 25.31 3.99 14.08
C LEU A 560 25.33 2.82 13.08
N SER A 561 26.17 1.83 13.34
CA SER A 561 26.31 0.63 12.52
C SER A 561 25.29 -0.45 12.91
N GLN A 562 25.04 -1.40 12.00
CA GLN A 562 24.28 -2.60 12.33
C GLN A 562 25.02 -3.44 13.39
N ASN A 563 24.29 -3.93 14.39
CA ASN A 563 24.85 -4.81 15.41
C ASN A 563 25.36 -6.12 14.80
N ALA A 564 26.47 -6.63 15.31
CA ALA A 564 27.07 -7.88 14.83
C ALA A 564 27.37 -8.82 16.00
N PRO A 565 26.95 -10.11 15.92
CA PRO A 565 26.11 -10.69 14.88
C PRO A 565 24.63 -10.23 14.96
N ASN A 566 23.90 -10.33 13.84
CA ASN A 566 22.44 -10.17 13.79
C ASN A 566 21.85 -11.14 12.74
N PRO A 567 20.99 -12.11 13.11
CA PRO A 567 20.46 -12.40 14.45
C PRO A 567 21.54 -12.90 15.44
N PHE A 568 21.25 -12.85 16.74
CA PHE A 568 22.18 -13.32 17.78
C PHE A 568 21.50 -14.05 18.94
N PHE A 569 22.27 -14.90 19.62
CA PHE A 569 21.93 -15.50 20.91
C PHE A 569 22.95 -15.04 21.96
N GLY A 570 22.47 -14.69 23.15
CA GLY A 570 23.33 -14.30 24.27
C GLY A 570 23.80 -12.85 24.19
N SER A 571 24.68 -12.51 23.24
CA SER A 571 25.22 -11.15 23.10
C SER A 571 25.51 -10.71 21.66
N SER A 572 25.54 -9.39 21.45
CA SER A 572 25.90 -8.75 20.18
C SER A 572 26.63 -7.43 20.43
N THR A 573 27.49 -7.02 19.49
CA THR A 573 28.18 -5.72 19.56
C THR A 573 27.40 -4.66 18.82
N VAL A 574 27.15 -3.52 19.47
CA VAL A 574 26.63 -2.28 18.87
C VAL A 574 27.81 -1.33 18.64
N SER A 575 28.04 -0.94 17.39
CA SER A 575 29.13 -0.03 17.00
C SER A 575 28.58 1.33 16.58
N PHE A 576 29.16 2.41 17.10
CA PHE A 576 28.81 3.78 16.73
C PHE A 576 30.03 4.71 16.74
N GLN A 577 29.97 5.81 15.99
CA GLN A 577 31.06 6.78 15.90
C GLN A 577 30.60 8.17 16.31
N LEU A 578 31.43 8.84 17.12
CA LEU A 578 31.24 10.21 17.57
C LEU A 578 32.19 11.15 16.84
N GLY A 579 31.64 12.23 16.28
CA GLY A 579 32.40 13.33 15.69
C GLY A 579 32.82 14.42 16.66
N THR A 580 32.49 14.30 17.93
CA THR A 580 33.04 15.16 18.98
C THR A 580 32.95 14.39 20.27
N ALA A 581 33.95 14.53 21.13
CA ALA A 581 33.87 13.96 22.46
C ALA A 581 32.67 14.56 23.22
N GLY A 582 31.88 13.72 23.89
CA GLY A 582 30.60 14.16 24.45
C GLY A 582 29.83 13.06 25.16
N SER A 583 28.64 13.40 25.65
CA SER A 583 27.76 12.43 26.28
C SER A 583 27.03 11.58 25.24
N ALA A 584 26.76 10.33 25.59
CA ALA A 584 26.00 9.41 24.73
C ALA A 584 25.10 8.50 25.59
N SER A 585 24.02 8.01 25.00
CA SER A 585 23.18 6.98 25.60
C SER A 585 22.77 5.94 24.55
N LEU A 586 22.77 4.68 24.95
CA LEU A 586 22.22 3.56 24.20
C LEU A 586 20.99 3.06 24.94
N SER A 587 19.85 2.99 24.27
CA SER A 587 18.61 2.41 24.80
C SER A 587 18.12 1.29 23.89
N VAL A 588 17.54 0.23 24.46
CA VAL A 588 16.96 -0.88 23.69
C VAL A 588 15.52 -1.11 24.12
N PHE A 589 14.61 -1.26 23.15
CA PHE A 589 13.17 -1.40 23.35
C PHE A 589 12.66 -2.69 22.69
N ASP A 590 11.60 -3.28 23.24
CA ASP A 590 10.82 -4.31 22.54
C ASP A 590 9.77 -3.68 21.60
N VAL A 591 9.05 -4.54 20.86
CA VAL A 591 8.04 -4.15 19.85
C VAL A 591 6.82 -3.42 20.43
N GLN A 592 6.62 -3.45 21.75
CA GLN A 592 5.56 -2.70 22.44
C GLN A 592 6.07 -1.33 22.94
N GLY A 593 7.29 -0.93 22.55
CA GLY A 593 7.94 0.29 23.00
C GLY A 593 8.46 0.22 24.44
N LYS A 594 8.45 -0.95 25.09
CA LYS A 594 8.94 -1.09 26.47
C LYS A 594 10.47 -1.16 26.48
N MET A 595 11.09 -0.32 27.28
CA MET A 595 12.56 -0.30 27.45
C MET A 595 13.05 -1.58 28.15
N ARG A 596 14.06 -2.20 27.54
CA ARG A 596 14.72 -3.44 27.99
C ARG A 596 16.15 -3.23 28.47
N HIS A 597 16.83 -2.25 27.91
CA HIS A 597 18.20 -1.89 28.30
C HIS A 597 18.45 -0.41 28.17
N GLN A 598 19.32 0.11 29.03
CA GLN A 598 19.83 1.47 28.93
C GLN A 598 21.27 1.51 29.41
N LYS A 599 22.11 2.22 28.64
CA LYS A 599 23.47 2.54 29.01
C LYS A 599 23.71 4.01 28.73
N GLU A 600 24.19 4.72 29.73
CA GLU A 600 24.61 6.12 29.59
C GLU A 600 26.12 6.24 29.77
N TRP A 601 26.70 7.11 28.96
CA TRP A 601 28.07 7.56 29.06
C TRP A 601 28.07 9.06 29.27
N ALA A 602 28.55 9.50 30.45
CA ALA A 602 28.71 10.91 30.75
C ALA A 602 29.72 11.59 29.79
N HIS A 603 30.69 10.81 29.30
CA HIS A 603 31.68 11.27 28.33
C HIS A 603 32.25 10.08 27.54
N LEU A 604 32.39 10.26 26.23
CA LEU A 604 33.12 9.39 25.31
C LEU A 604 33.99 10.27 24.42
N GLU A 605 35.18 9.78 24.06
CA GLU A 605 36.09 10.47 23.14
C GLU A 605 35.53 10.52 21.71
N GLU A 606 36.07 11.42 20.89
CA GLU A 606 35.83 11.38 19.44
C GLU A 606 36.35 10.05 18.86
N GLY A 607 35.64 9.47 17.90
CA GLY A 607 36.00 8.22 17.24
C GLY A 607 34.98 7.09 17.43
N ARG A 608 35.38 5.88 17.06
CA ARG A 608 34.54 4.68 17.08
C ARG A 608 34.46 4.08 18.49
N HIS A 609 33.26 3.66 18.86
CA HIS A 609 32.94 2.99 20.11
C HIS A 609 32.16 1.72 19.83
N ASP A 610 32.56 0.64 20.50
CA ASP A 610 31.89 -0.66 20.43
C ASP A 610 31.36 -1.02 21.83
N TYR A 611 30.08 -1.40 21.91
CA TYR A 611 29.43 -1.82 23.15
C TYR A 611 28.85 -3.23 23.01
N VAL A 612 29.25 -4.13 23.91
CA VAL A 612 28.69 -5.49 23.98
C VAL A 612 27.38 -5.44 24.76
N LEU A 613 26.30 -5.80 24.07
CA LEU A 613 24.96 -5.90 24.62
C LEU A 613 24.66 -7.35 25.01
N GLU A 614 24.34 -7.57 26.28
CA GLU A 614 23.92 -8.86 26.82
C GLU A 614 22.39 -8.97 26.81
N ALA A 615 21.87 -9.99 26.11
CA ALA A 615 20.45 -10.25 25.92
C ALA A 615 20.05 -11.71 26.23
N SER A 616 20.88 -12.45 26.97
CA SER A 616 20.66 -13.88 27.29
C SER A 616 19.30 -14.17 27.95
N GLU A 617 18.77 -13.22 28.73
CA GLU A 617 17.48 -13.35 29.42
C GLU A 617 16.29 -12.85 28.59
N TRP A 618 16.53 -12.22 27.45
CA TRP A 618 15.48 -11.61 26.65
C TRP A 618 14.71 -12.70 25.88
N PRO A 619 13.37 -12.61 25.78
CA PRO A 619 12.62 -13.47 24.87
C PRO A 619 13.13 -13.39 23.43
N SER A 620 13.03 -14.48 22.66
CA SER A 620 13.26 -14.42 21.22
C SER A 620 12.31 -13.41 20.59
N GLY A 621 12.80 -12.55 19.71
CA GLY A 621 12.00 -11.49 19.12
C GLY A 621 12.84 -10.39 18.48
N VAL A 622 12.14 -9.42 17.90
CA VAL A 622 12.73 -8.19 17.35
C VAL A 622 12.83 -7.15 18.47
N TYR A 623 13.93 -6.42 18.47
CA TYR A 623 14.20 -5.31 19.39
C TYR A 623 14.75 -4.12 18.61
N PHE A 624 14.55 -2.91 19.12
CA PHE A 624 15.09 -1.68 18.53
C PHE A 624 16.12 -1.08 19.46
N TYR A 625 17.31 -0.75 18.96
CA TYR A 625 18.35 -0.05 19.71
C TYR A 625 18.60 1.34 19.15
N ARG A 626 18.75 2.29 20.06
CA ARG A 626 18.87 3.72 19.79
C ARG A 626 20.10 4.29 20.47
N VAL A 627 20.96 4.96 19.72
CA VAL A 627 22.04 5.79 20.27
C VAL A 627 21.62 7.27 20.18
N LYS A 628 21.72 7.99 21.29
CA LYS A 628 21.44 9.42 21.40
C LYS A 628 22.67 10.15 21.94
N THR A 629 23.01 11.26 21.31
CA THR A 629 24.07 12.20 21.69
C THR A 629 23.53 13.62 21.64
N ASP A 630 24.34 14.59 22.06
CA ASP A 630 24.03 16.02 21.87
C ASP A 630 23.89 16.40 20.38
N SER A 631 24.47 15.61 19.49
CA SER A 631 24.45 15.81 18.04
C SER A 631 23.31 15.12 17.29
N GLY A 632 22.57 14.21 17.91
CA GLY A 632 21.44 13.55 17.27
C GLY A 632 21.07 12.19 17.84
N VAL A 633 20.12 11.53 17.17
CA VAL A 633 19.60 10.21 17.53
C VAL A 633 19.66 9.30 16.30
N LYS A 634 20.12 8.06 16.47
CA LYS A 634 20.08 7.01 15.45
C LYS A 634 19.50 5.73 16.03
N THR A 635 18.66 5.03 15.28
CA THR A 635 17.98 3.79 15.71
C THR A 635 18.17 2.71 14.65
N ARG A 636 18.29 1.44 15.08
CA ARG A 636 18.32 0.24 14.23
C ARG A 636 17.59 -0.91 14.92
N SER A 637 17.23 -1.95 14.16
CA SER A 637 16.62 -3.18 14.71
C SER A 637 17.65 -4.29 14.88
N MET A 638 17.41 -5.18 15.84
CA MET A 638 18.17 -6.41 16.10
C MET A 638 17.22 -7.57 16.35
N ARG A 639 17.68 -8.80 16.10
CA ARG A 639 16.91 -10.02 16.33
C ARG A 639 17.61 -10.92 17.35
N VAL A 640 16.94 -11.17 18.47
CA VAL A 640 17.36 -12.14 19.48
C VAL A 640 16.72 -13.48 19.16
N VAL A 641 17.53 -14.53 19.11
CA VAL A 641 17.11 -15.92 18.94
C VAL A 641 17.59 -16.73 20.14
N LYS A 642 16.78 -17.68 20.64
CA LYS A 642 17.14 -18.64 21.68
C LYS A 642 17.42 -20.01 21.11
#